data_AF-A0A3D3AII7-F1
#
_entry.id   AF-A0A3D3AII7-F1
#
_cell.length_a   1.000
_cell.length_b   1.000
_cell.length_c   1.000
_cell.angle_alpha   90.00
_cell.angle_beta   90.00
_cell.angle_gamma   90.00
#
_symmetry.space_group_name_H-M   'P 1'
#
loop_
_entity.id
_entity.type
_entity.pdbx_description
1 polymer ?
#
loop_
_entity_poly.entity_id
_entity_poly.type
_entity_poly.pdbx_seq_one_letter_code
_entity_poly.pdbx_strand_id
1 'polypeptide(L)'
;MKVKFQHMKHLFVIAIMTAVMSLNAGAQVSDQDEYFDNLSTKFQAEAGSGEINLGAVAEFSSLEIPGKISLKNVGVQVRKTETENIIFLTGEAEIFKKNMNIVFGISKNPDYQKNSNTDTKTTPSSTTGKTKLKQPKYRMFIWGSVSGEWDVFKNIPGLNKLPILKNMSLKDSGILFSNANLSLPAGVFPENSQKLLQDHLGEGVETLEAGRGINLFAKTSLKGIAALDKARELFALKPETQFHALVSPETAKNYIEGKFAEFETPKFFPKWFKGTSLTMRLDAKGSVSLSIPVSVELPPKKDLVTFSVDVSILKGKGKAGAKDLTLSIAGRMNGTWNNALGIKGFAMEDIVLSGETALAKANLSIGMGGTFYIGSKKVELAAILPATPNVSSLAFKASLNSIGLKDILDMTSKMMEKATGKKIPMGKVPVGNIEFRNLAVSFAPAGGSETVGIEEGISFQGALYINNKLISDTYFKSSTEGIFIKQNIAAFKLGPLEVTGGPGMEKQGPLIDLALTSDLAQNHMIFSGGVKLFGVLAAVTFEFQEKEVFLKGQLKLFKLYEAKIEGSMNLDPKNLNFYAKIELESNFAEEMNKLVNTHLKDKMEEINKKLEKKKNDATAKINHAQDKLDQEKDKVRKLNDQIKDAEEDMRKKMEPLNHALSKAIENLNHLKEKEKKTWEEYKKAKKIKKPKEWAEHAAVKTKRVAAQKVMEAAQKSANFMMVKLNPKVVGLKTAKNTALLALTAAEKYLEVVKVAQRETLEAFQAVNDGIVKGADFITSGGLFNLNKASFEGEIGKMAGGAEIEVQADFVFLKKHYNKKFKASIKDPVKMAKDLAKKIFEDIKDKIL
;
A
#
# COMPACT_ATOMS: atom_id res chain seq x y z
N MET A 1 54.05 48.74 20.14
CA MET A 1 55.39 48.30 19.70
C MET A 1 55.72 48.92 18.34
N LYS A 2 56.27 50.14 18.34
CA LYS A 2 57.12 50.62 17.24
C LYS A 2 58.51 50.77 17.85
N VAL A 3 59.12 49.66 18.27
CA VAL A 3 60.58 49.61 18.27
C VAL A 3 60.93 49.75 16.80
N LYS A 4 61.54 50.86 16.40
CA LYS A 4 61.86 51.11 14.99
C LYS A 4 62.74 49.95 14.53
N PHE A 5 62.18 49.05 13.70
CA PHE A 5 62.85 47.94 13.03
C PHE A 5 64.17 48.36 12.33
N GLN A 6 64.39 49.66 12.11
CA GLN A 6 65.66 50.25 11.70
C GLN A 6 66.85 49.95 12.62
N HIS A 7 66.67 49.79 13.93
CA HIS A 7 67.79 49.47 14.84
C HIS A 7 68.18 47.98 14.76
N MET A 8 67.20 47.08 14.58
CA MET A 8 67.48 45.67 14.30
C MET A 8 68.14 45.44 12.93
N LYS A 9 67.92 46.35 11.96
CA LYS A 9 68.67 46.33 10.69
C LYS A 9 70.17 46.56 10.88
N HIS A 10 70.60 47.37 11.85
CA HIS A 10 72.03 47.60 12.13
C HIS A 10 72.66 46.37 12.79
N LEU A 11 71.97 45.74 13.74
CA LEU A 11 72.33 44.43 14.31
C LEU A 11 72.42 43.33 13.24
N PHE A 12 71.50 43.34 12.28
CA PHE A 12 71.50 42.44 11.12
C PHE A 12 72.72 42.66 10.23
N VAL A 13 73.11 43.91 9.98
CA VAL A 13 74.31 44.24 9.19
C VAL A 13 75.58 43.85 9.94
N ILE A 14 75.67 44.10 11.25
CA ILE A 14 76.84 43.73 12.06
C ILE A 14 76.98 42.21 12.15
N ALA A 15 75.91 41.49 12.50
CA ALA A 15 75.94 40.02 12.59
C ALA A 15 76.21 39.35 11.23
N ILE A 16 75.67 39.90 10.13
CA ILE A 16 75.98 39.42 8.78
C ILE A 16 77.40 39.78 8.39
N MET A 17 77.91 40.98 8.69
CA MET A 17 79.30 41.32 8.41
C MET A 17 80.25 40.40 9.18
N THR A 18 79.99 40.15 10.46
CA THR A 18 80.79 39.20 11.26
C THR A 18 80.70 37.78 10.72
N ALA A 19 79.51 37.31 10.32
CA ALA A 19 79.32 35.97 9.72
C ALA A 19 79.93 35.86 8.31
N VAL A 20 79.85 36.90 7.48
CA VAL A 20 80.45 36.96 6.14
C VAL A 20 81.97 37.06 6.24
N MET A 21 82.49 37.82 7.21
CA MET A 21 83.94 37.90 7.49
C MET A 21 84.50 36.57 8.03
N SER A 22 83.71 35.80 8.79
CA SER A 22 84.12 34.47 9.28
C SER A 22 83.93 33.34 8.25
N LEU A 23 83.04 33.52 7.26
CA LEU A 23 82.87 32.58 6.13
C LEU A 23 83.85 32.83 4.97
N ASN A 24 84.37 34.06 4.80
CA ASN A 24 85.36 34.43 3.79
C ASN A 24 86.74 34.70 4.41
N ALA A 25 87.33 33.72 5.10
CA ALA A 25 88.74 33.74 5.45
C ALA A 25 89.60 33.64 4.17
N GLY A 26 89.77 34.76 3.48
CA GLY A 26 90.52 34.89 2.23
C GLY A 26 90.50 36.25 1.54
N ALA A 27 89.76 37.26 2.03
CA ALA A 27 89.76 38.60 1.43
C ALA A 27 90.20 39.67 2.43
N GLN A 28 91.31 40.36 2.13
CA GLN A 28 91.71 41.59 2.81
C GLN A 28 90.70 42.71 2.51
N VAL A 29 90.24 43.40 3.55
CA VAL A 29 89.53 44.67 3.44
C VAL A 29 90.29 45.70 4.27
N SER A 30 90.84 46.72 3.61
CA SER A 30 91.47 47.89 4.22
C SER A 30 90.42 48.97 4.44
N ASP A 31 90.14 49.26 5.70
CA ASP A 31 89.85 50.58 6.31
C ASP A 31 88.99 50.36 7.57
N GLN A 32 89.56 50.69 8.73
CA GLN A 32 88.95 50.56 10.05
C GLN A 32 88.28 51.87 10.48
N ASP A 33 87.05 51.76 10.98
CA ASP A 33 86.45 52.70 11.94
C ASP A 33 86.72 52.20 13.38
N GLU A 34 86.91 53.15 14.29
CA GLU A 34 87.46 53.10 15.66
C GLU A 34 86.65 52.32 16.73
N TYR A 35 85.90 51.26 16.36
CA TYR A 35 84.93 50.59 17.26
C TYR A 35 85.26 49.15 17.71
N PHE A 36 86.47 48.63 17.45
CA PHE A 36 86.74 47.18 17.55
C PHE A 36 87.88 46.71 18.50
N ASP A 37 88.32 47.53 19.45
CA ASP A 37 89.50 47.22 20.30
C ASP A 37 89.34 46.09 21.34
N ASN A 38 88.22 45.38 21.42
CA ASN A 38 87.98 44.33 22.44
C ASN A 38 87.58 42.94 21.90
N LEU A 39 87.97 42.59 20.66
CA LEU A 39 87.69 41.27 20.09
C LEU A 39 88.80 40.25 20.42
N SER A 40 88.52 39.27 21.30
CA SER A 40 89.31 38.03 21.36
C SER A 40 88.57 36.90 20.62
N THR A 41 88.92 36.63 19.38
CA THR A 41 88.37 35.50 18.62
C THR A 41 89.17 34.22 18.87
N LYS A 42 88.53 33.19 19.45
CA LYS A 42 89.04 31.81 19.46
C LYS A 42 88.21 30.97 18.48
N PHE A 43 88.86 30.35 17.49
CA PHE A 43 88.22 29.39 16.60
C PHE A 43 88.55 27.98 17.08
N GLN A 44 87.53 27.17 17.34
CA GLN A 44 87.66 25.71 17.50
C GLN A 44 86.73 25.04 16.49
N ALA A 45 87.29 24.20 15.62
CA ALA A 45 86.54 23.33 14.73
C ALA A 45 86.65 21.90 15.26
N GLU A 46 85.53 21.29 15.64
CA GLU A 46 85.47 19.87 15.96
C GLU A 46 84.80 19.11 14.81
N ALA A 47 85.51 18.15 14.23
CA ALA A 47 85.00 17.26 13.19
C ALA A 47 84.36 16.03 13.86
N GLY A 48 83.03 16.07 14.04
CA GLY A 48 82.20 14.92 14.38
C GLY A 48 81.41 14.43 13.17
N SER A 49 81.27 13.11 13.03
CA SER A 49 80.64 12.45 11.89
C SER A 49 79.18 12.88 11.66
N GLY A 50 78.90 13.53 10.53
CA GLY A 50 77.56 13.62 9.92
C GLY A 50 76.99 15.04 9.72
N GLU A 51 77.40 16.03 10.50
CA GLU A 51 76.99 17.43 10.33
C GLU A 51 78.21 18.33 10.28
N ILE A 52 78.36 19.12 9.20
CA ILE A 52 79.37 20.19 9.17
C ILE A 52 78.84 21.34 10.03
N ASN A 53 79.10 21.29 11.34
CA ASN A 53 78.97 22.43 12.24
C ASN A 53 80.12 23.41 11.95
N LEU A 54 79.91 24.35 11.03
CA LEU A 54 80.73 25.57 10.94
C LEU A 54 80.35 26.51 12.10
N GLY A 55 80.68 26.10 13.32
CA GLY A 55 80.47 26.91 14.52
C GLY A 55 81.56 27.96 14.66
N ALA A 56 81.46 29.08 13.94
CA ALA A 56 82.20 30.27 14.33
C ALA A 56 81.55 30.81 15.62
N VAL A 57 82.15 30.52 16.78
CA VAL A 57 81.73 31.07 18.06
C VAL A 57 82.48 32.39 18.30
N ALA A 58 81.78 33.51 18.17
CA ALA A 58 82.29 34.79 18.64
C ALA A 58 81.71 35.07 20.03
N GLU A 59 82.57 35.26 21.02
CA GLU A 59 82.18 35.63 22.38
C GLU A 59 82.41 37.14 22.60
N PHE A 60 81.38 37.85 23.05
CA PHE A 60 81.47 39.26 23.44
C PHE A 60 81.19 39.40 24.94
N SER A 61 82.07 40.09 25.66
CA SER A 61 81.91 40.36 27.09
C SER A 61 80.67 41.21 27.39
N SER A 62 80.36 42.17 26.52
CA SER A 62 79.10 42.91 26.55
C SER A 62 78.72 43.49 25.19
N LEU A 63 77.42 43.55 24.89
CA LEU A 63 76.84 44.24 23.74
C LEU A 63 75.72 45.18 24.22
N GLU A 64 75.92 46.49 24.11
CA GLU A 64 74.89 47.48 24.43
C GLU A 64 74.01 47.78 23.22
N ILE A 65 72.70 47.59 23.38
CA ILE A 65 71.71 47.99 22.37
C ILE A 65 71.10 49.33 22.80
N PRO A 66 71.15 50.38 21.96
CA PRO A 66 70.62 51.71 22.31
C PRO A 66 69.18 51.63 22.81
N GLY A 67 68.99 51.99 24.09
CA GLY A 67 67.67 52.22 24.70
C GLY A 67 67.03 51.08 25.51
N LYS A 68 67.81 50.30 26.30
CA LYS A 68 67.44 49.57 27.55
C LYS A 68 67.87 48.09 27.67
N ILE A 69 68.63 47.53 26.71
CA ILE A 69 69.08 46.12 26.80
C ILE A 69 70.61 46.09 26.78
N SER A 70 71.20 45.64 27.89
CA SER A 70 72.62 45.29 27.97
C SER A 70 72.71 43.76 27.94
N LEU A 71 73.39 43.23 26.93
CA LEU A 71 73.71 41.82 26.82
C LEU A 71 75.11 41.59 27.39
N LYS A 72 75.28 40.54 28.20
CA LYS A 72 76.56 40.04 28.74
C LYS A 72 76.76 38.61 28.25
N ASN A 73 78.02 38.20 28.09
CA ASN A 73 78.37 36.83 27.69
C ASN A 73 77.68 36.40 26.37
N VAL A 74 77.78 37.23 25.33
CA VAL A 74 77.09 36.97 24.05
C VAL A 74 77.88 35.97 23.23
N GLY A 75 77.30 34.81 22.93
CA GLY A 75 77.80 33.84 21.96
C GLY A 75 77.06 33.95 20.63
N VAL A 76 77.78 33.97 19.52
CA VAL A 76 77.19 33.83 18.17
C VAL A 76 77.33 32.39 17.71
N GLN A 77 76.25 31.75 17.28
CA GLN A 77 76.29 30.42 16.66
C GLN A 77 75.55 30.43 15.34
N VAL A 78 76.20 29.99 14.27
CA VAL A 78 75.54 29.72 12.99
C VAL A 78 75.32 28.22 12.90
N ARG A 79 74.06 27.76 12.83
CA ARG A 79 73.77 26.35 12.54
C ARG A 79 73.06 26.22 11.22
N LYS A 80 73.51 25.23 10.45
CA LYS A 80 72.86 24.79 9.23
C LYS A 80 72.03 23.56 9.59
N THR A 81 70.72 23.67 9.51
CA THR A 81 69.83 22.50 9.56
C THR A 81 69.72 21.88 8.18
N GLU A 82 69.14 20.68 8.06
CA GLU A 82 68.89 20.01 6.77
C GLU A 82 68.10 20.90 5.80
N THR A 83 67.25 21.80 6.33
CA THR A 83 66.30 22.59 5.55
C THR A 83 66.61 24.09 5.52
N GLU A 84 67.35 24.64 6.51
CA GLU A 84 67.57 26.09 6.65
C GLU A 84 68.91 26.47 7.28
N ASN A 85 69.45 27.63 6.87
CA ASN A 85 70.51 28.29 7.62
C ASN A 85 69.85 29.20 8.67
N ILE A 86 70.11 28.93 9.95
CA ILE A 86 69.63 29.75 11.07
C ILE A 86 70.83 30.36 11.79
N ILE A 87 70.82 31.68 11.93
CA ILE A 87 71.84 32.41 12.69
C ILE A 87 71.27 32.66 14.09
N PHE A 88 71.98 32.21 15.12
CA PHE A 88 71.64 32.38 16.53
C PHE A 88 72.59 33.35 17.22
N LEU A 89 72.05 34.22 18.08
CA LEU A 89 72.81 34.96 19.08
C LEU A 89 72.29 34.52 20.45
N THR A 90 73.14 33.93 21.28
CA THR A 90 72.83 33.57 22.67
C THR A 90 73.50 34.57 23.61
N GLY A 91 72.90 34.85 24.76
CA GLY A 91 73.56 35.68 25.77
C GLY A 91 72.67 35.92 26.99
N GLU A 92 73.26 36.42 28.06
CA GLU A 92 72.52 36.88 29.23
C GLU A 92 72.13 38.34 29.03
N ALA A 93 70.87 38.71 29.24
CA ALA A 93 70.49 40.12 29.23
C ALA A 93 69.65 40.47 30.43
N GLU A 94 69.88 41.66 30.96
CA GLU A 94 68.97 42.24 31.93
C GLU A 94 67.79 42.87 31.18
N ILE A 95 66.65 42.17 31.15
CA ILE A 95 65.40 42.73 30.63
C ILE A 95 64.41 42.85 31.79
N PHE A 96 63.84 44.05 31.94
CA PHE A 96 62.89 44.35 33.03
C PHE A 96 63.43 44.08 34.44
N LYS A 97 64.73 44.35 34.68
CA LYS A 97 65.42 44.12 35.97
C LYS A 97 65.54 42.65 36.39
N LYS A 98 65.53 41.74 35.41
CA LYS A 98 65.76 40.31 35.61
C LYS A 98 66.80 39.83 34.62
N ASN A 99 67.74 39.01 35.09
CA ASN A 99 68.68 38.32 34.22
C ASN A 99 67.91 37.25 33.44
N MET A 100 67.91 37.37 32.11
CA MET A 100 67.26 36.46 31.19
C MET A 100 68.31 35.78 30.31
N ASN A 101 68.13 34.49 30.04
CA ASN A 101 68.87 33.82 28.97
C ASN A 101 68.14 34.10 27.66
N ILE A 102 68.81 34.76 26.73
CA ILE A 102 68.22 35.19 25.45
C ILE A 102 68.79 34.36 24.30
N VAL A 103 67.92 33.97 23.37
CA VAL A 103 68.30 33.48 22.05
C VAL A 103 67.61 34.34 21.01
N PHE A 104 68.38 34.96 20.14
CA PHE A 104 67.87 35.60 18.94
C PHE A 104 68.13 34.70 17.74
N GLY A 105 67.12 34.45 16.92
CA GLY A 105 67.28 33.65 15.72
C GLY A 105 66.72 34.33 14.48
N ILE A 106 67.42 34.18 13.35
CA ILE A 106 66.94 34.60 12.04
C ILE A 106 67.09 33.44 11.05
N SER A 107 66.01 33.14 10.32
CA SER A 107 66.05 32.25 9.15
C SER A 107 65.36 32.88 7.94
N LYS A 108 65.70 32.38 6.74
CA LYS A 108 65.00 32.78 5.51
C LYS A 108 63.61 32.14 5.52
N ASN A 109 62.57 32.90 5.17
CA ASN A 109 61.22 32.34 5.10
C ASN A 109 61.08 31.47 3.82
N PRO A 110 60.90 30.14 3.92
CA PRO A 110 60.78 29.27 2.75
C PRO A 110 59.48 29.55 1.97
N ASP A 111 58.43 30.00 2.67
CA ASP A 111 57.13 30.38 2.10
C ASP A 111 57.17 31.73 1.39
N TYR A 112 58.29 32.46 1.48
CA TYR A 112 58.54 33.67 0.69
C TYR A 112 58.92 33.30 -0.75
N GLN A 113 58.06 32.53 -1.43
CA GLN A 113 58.15 32.31 -2.87
C GLN A 113 57.48 33.45 -3.66
N LYS A 114 58.08 33.78 -4.81
CA LYS A 114 57.78 34.92 -5.69
C LYS A 114 56.33 34.93 -6.20
N ASN A 115 55.40 35.50 -5.44
CA ASN A 115 54.10 35.97 -5.98
C ASN A 115 54.29 37.27 -6.79
N SER A 116 55.26 37.31 -7.70
CA SER A 116 55.50 38.45 -8.59
C SER A 116 55.17 38.18 -10.06
N ASN A 117 54.55 37.04 -10.42
CA ASN A 117 54.35 36.71 -11.85
C ASN A 117 53.10 35.90 -12.25
N THR A 118 52.04 35.86 -11.46
CA THR A 118 50.75 35.27 -11.91
C THR A 118 49.58 36.19 -11.63
N ASP A 119 49.43 37.19 -12.50
CA ASP A 119 48.16 37.87 -12.73
C ASP A 119 47.26 36.92 -13.56
N THR A 120 46.46 36.09 -12.89
CA THR A 120 45.30 35.47 -13.51
C THR A 120 44.02 36.03 -12.89
N LYS A 121 43.34 36.87 -13.68
CA LYS A 121 41.98 37.37 -13.42
C LYS A 121 41.04 36.19 -13.17
N THR A 122 40.62 36.00 -11.92
CA THR A 122 39.40 35.28 -11.59
C THR A 122 38.54 36.12 -10.65
N THR A 123 37.25 36.14 -10.97
CA THR A 123 36.20 37.03 -10.45
C THR A 123 35.93 36.79 -8.96
N PRO A 124 35.71 37.83 -8.13
CA PRO A 124 35.53 37.66 -6.70
C PRO A 124 34.10 37.25 -6.35
N SER A 125 33.93 36.16 -5.60
CA SER A 125 32.75 35.91 -4.79
C SER A 125 33.12 35.74 -3.32
N SER A 126 32.25 36.27 -2.47
CA SER A 126 32.27 36.32 -1.00
C SER A 126 32.99 37.52 -0.35
N THR A 127 32.14 38.30 0.30
CA THR A 127 32.36 39.45 1.17
C THR A 127 33.00 39.03 2.50
N THR A 128 34.33 39.09 2.59
CA THR A 128 35.02 39.61 3.79
C THR A 128 36.39 40.13 3.35
N GLY A 129 36.59 41.44 3.43
CA GLY A 129 37.88 42.08 3.12
C GLY A 129 38.93 41.71 4.16
N LYS A 130 39.51 40.51 4.07
CA LYS A 130 40.74 40.15 4.79
C LYS A 130 41.91 40.68 3.97
N THR A 131 42.52 41.77 4.43
CA THR A 131 43.83 42.22 3.96
C THR A 131 44.82 41.06 4.10
N LYS A 132 45.22 40.44 2.98
CA LYS A 132 46.31 39.45 2.98
C LYS A 132 47.58 40.13 3.49
N LEU A 133 47.96 39.86 4.73
CA LEU A 133 49.22 40.32 5.31
C LEU A 133 50.38 39.77 4.47
N LYS A 134 51.27 40.65 3.97
CA LYS A 134 52.50 40.22 3.29
C LYS A 134 53.34 39.40 4.26
N GLN A 135 53.66 38.16 3.86
CA GLN A 135 54.61 37.29 4.55
C GLN A 135 55.99 37.99 4.63
N PRO A 136 56.68 37.97 5.78
CA PRO A 136 58.00 38.58 5.90
C PRO A 136 59.05 37.76 5.14
N LYS A 137 60.03 38.44 4.53
CA LYS A 137 61.15 37.81 3.79
C LYS A 137 62.03 36.93 4.69
N TYR A 138 62.10 37.26 5.98
CA TYR A 138 62.86 36.54 6.99
C TYR A 138 61.96 36.22 8.18
N ARG A 139 62.12 35.01 8.72
CA ARG A 139 61.56 34.60 10.00
C ARG A 139 62.54 35.03 11.09
N MET A 140 62.05 35.81 12.04
CA MET A 140 62.85 36.32 13.15
C MET A 140 62.19 35.93 14.45
N PHE A 141 63.01 35.53 15.41
CA PHE A 141 62.52 35.23 16.75
C PHE A 141 63.47 35.69 17.86
N ILE A 142 62.88 35.96 19.02
CA ILE A 142 63.58 36.26 20.27
C ILE A 142 62.99 35.34 21.33
N TRP A 143 63.78 34.39 21.83
CA TRP A 143 63.51 33.63 23.04
C TRP A 143 64.14 34.32 24.24
N GLY A 144 63.45 34.36 25.36
CA GLY A 144 64.01 34.74 26.66
C GLY A 144 63.44 33.84 27.75
N SER A 145 64.29 33.24 28.59
CA SER A 145 63.83 32.45 29.74
C SER A 145 64.32 33.00 31.08
N VAL A 146 63.50 32.80 32.11
CA VAL A 146 63.73 33.21 33.51
C VAL A 146 63.40 32.03 34.41
N SER A 147 64.33 31.68 35.30
CA SER A 147 64.08 30.77 36.42
C SER A 147 63.44 31.53 37.59
N GLY A 148 62.45 30.92 38.26
CA GLY A 148 61.73 31.54 39.37
C GLY A 148 60.58 32.48 38.97
N GLU A 149 60.05 33.25 39.92
CA GLU A 149 58.83 34.05 39.73
C GLU A 149 59.06 35.31 38.88
N TRP A 150 58.21 35.46 37.86
CA TRP A 150 58.22 36.56 36.91
C TRP A 150 56.82 37.16 36.70
N ASP A 151 56.67 38.42 37.10
CA ASP A 151 55.47 39.25 36.86
C ASP A 151 55.41 39.79 35.42
N VAL A 152 55.61 38.93 34.41
CA VAL A 152 55.84 39.41 33.04
C VAL A 152 54.71 40.26 32.49
N PHE A 153 53.48 39.92 32.87
CA PHE A 153 52.29 40.57 32.35
C PHE A 153 52.14 42.02 32.79
N LYS A 154 52.75 42.42 33.92
CA LYS A 154 52.79 43.83 34.34
C LYS A 154 53.63 44.68 33.39
N ASN A 155 54.62 44.07 32.75
CA ASN A 155 55.64 44.75 31.97
C ASN A 155 55.41 44.69 30.45
N ILE A 156 54.54 43.80 29.95
CA ILE A 156 54.19 43.72 28.53
C ILE A 156 53.00 44.64 28.21
N PRO A 157 53.17 45.71 27.40
CA PRO A 157 52.09 46.61 27.04
C PRO A 157 50.97 45.89 26.29
N GLY A 158 49.73 46.04 26.77
CA GLY A 158 48.54 45.36 26.22
C GLY A 158 48.09 44.20 27.09
N LEU A 159 49.03 43.35 27.53
CA LEU A 159 48.74 42.27 28.49
C LEU A 159 48.49 42.80 29.90
N ASN A 160 49.15 43.90 30.28
CA ASN A 160 48.93 44.59 31.55
C ASN A 160 47.51 45.15 31.74
N LYS A 161 46.72 45.26 30.65
CA LYS A 161 45.32 45.69 30.69
C LYS A 161 44.35 44.55 31.02
N LEU A 162 44.80 43.30 30.97
CA LEU A 162 43.97 42.14 31.27
C LEU A 162 43.91 41.93 32.79
N PRO A 163 42.77 42.19 33.45
CA PRO A 163 42.69 42.15 34.91
C PRO A 163 43.07 40.78 35.48
N ILE A 164 42.77 39.71 34.74
CA ILE A 164 43.05 38.32 35.13
C ILE A 164 44.55 38.02 35.22
N LEU A 165 45.36 38.66 34.37
CA LEU A 165 46.80 38.44 34.32
C LEU A 165 47.55 39.10 35.48
N LYS A 166 46.95 40.10 36.15
CA LYS A 166 47.58 40.77 37.29
C LYS A 166 47.76 39.86 38.51
N ASN A 167 46.98 38.78 38.57
CA ASN A 167 46.98 37.81 39.66
C ASN A 167 47.72 36.52 39.29
N MET A 168 48.24 36.39 38.07
CA MET A 168 49.00 35.22 37.63
C MET A 168 50.49 35.43 37.90
N SER A 169 51.08 34.58 38.73
CA SER A 169 52.54 34.44 38.84
C SER A 169 53.01 33.36 37.88
N LEU A 170 54.07 33.65 37.13
CA LEU A 170 54.74 32.71 36.24
C LEU A 170 56.05 32.26 36.90
N LYS A 171 56.23 30.96 37.06
CA LYS A 171 57.49 30.32 37.46
C LYS A 171 58.08 29.61 36.26
N ASP A 172 59.41 29.58 36.18
CA ASP A 172 60.17 28.87 35.15
C ASP A 172 59.57 29.13 33.77
N SER A 173 59.80 30.33 33.28
CA SER A 173 59.05 30.87 32.15
C SER A 173 59.97 31.20 30.98
N GLY A 174 59.47 31.01 29.77
CA GLY A 174 60.10 31.29 28.51
C GLY A 174 59.15 32.13 27.65
N ILE A 175 59.67 33.14 26.97
CA ILE A 175 58.91 33.93 26.01
C ILE A 175 59.61 33.90 24.67
N LEU A 176 58.86 33.51 23.65
CA LEU A 176 59.25 33.53 22.26
C LEU A 176 58.46 34.60 21.50
N PHE A 177 59.12 35.69 21.13
CA PHE A 177 58.60 36.61 20.14
C PHE A 177 58.93 36.07 18.75
N SER A 178 57.94 35.97 17.87
CA SER A 178 58.12 35.57 16.48
C SER A 178 57.32 36.45 15.53
N ASN A 179 57.89 36.74 14.36
CA ASN A 179 57.19 37.43 13.27
C ASN A 179 56.49 36.49 12.27
N ALA A 180 56.66 35.17 12.40
CA ALA A 180 56.12 34.12 11.51
C ALA A 180 55.79 32.85 12.30
N ASN A 181 55.20 31.84 11.67
CA ASN A 181 55.15 30.51 12.28
C ASN A 181 56.54 29.86 12.15
N LEU A 182 57.02 29.25 13.24
CA LEU A 182 58.35 28.66 13.35
C LEU A 182 58.23 27.20 13.77
N SER A 183 59.11 26.37 13.20
CA SER A 183 59.45 25.05 13.70
C SER A 183 60.93 25.09 14.05
N LEU A 184 61.26 25.09 15.35
CA LEU A 184 62.62 25.27 15.85
C LEU A 184 63.10 23.98 16.53
N PRO A 185 64.22 23.36 16.12
CA PRO A 185 64.74 22.18 16.82
C PRO A 185 65.01 22.50 18.30
N ALA A 186 64.62 21.64 19.23
CA ALA A 186 64.76 21.88 20.67
C ALA A 186 66.23 22.14 21.06
N GLY A 187 67.18 21.50 20.37
CA GLY A 187 68.62 21.68 20.57
C GLY A 187 69.15 23.10 20.31
N VAL A 188 68.35 24.01 19.74
CA VAL A 188 68.75 25.42 19.51
C VAL A 188 68.59 26.31 20.75
N PHE A 189 67.85 25.84 21.76
CA PHE A 189 67.67 26.57 23.01
C PHE A 189 68.78 26.24 24.03
N PRO A 190 69.13 27.13 24.96
CA PRO A 190 70.07 26.83 26.06
C PRO A 190 69.56 25.67 26.90
N GLU A 191 70.44 24.90 27.54
CA GLU A 191 70.08 23.70 28.32
C GLU A 191 68.95 23.94 29.34
N ASN A 192 69.01 25.05 30.08
CA ASN A 192 67.94 25.46 31.01
C ASN A 192 66.59 25.70 30.31
N SER A 193 66.62 26.21 29.08
CA SER A 193 65.43 26.40 28.24
C SER A 193 64.98 25.09 27.58
N GLN A 194 65.90 24.18 27.26
CA GLN A 194 65.55 22.84 26.77
C GLN A 194 64.82 22.06 27.84
N LYS A 195 65.32 22.06 29.09
CA LYS A 195 64.63 21.47 30.23
C LYS A 195 63.25 22.10 30.45
N LEU A 196 63.17 23.42 30.35
CA LEU A 196 61.88 24.12 30.41
C LEU A 196 60.90 23.66 29.32
N LEU A 197 61.38 23.51 28.08
CA LEU A 197 60.57 23.06 26.95
C LEU A 197 60.18 21.58 27.06
N GLN A 198 61.10 20.71 27.48
CA GLN A 198 60.85 19.30 27.76
C GLN A 198 59.82 19.13 28.87
N ASP A 199 59.95 19.89 29.96
CA ASP A 199 58.94 19.94 31.00
C ASP A 199 57.58 20.26 30.36
N HIS A 200 57.47 21.31 29.54
CA HIS A 200 56.20 21.82 28.99
C HIS A 200 55.58 21.02 27.84
N LEU A 201 56.40 20.35 27.04
CA LEU A 201 55.98 19.71 25.79
C LEU A 201 56.07 18.19 25.87
N GLY A 202 56.70 17.64 26.91
CA GLY A 202 56.94 16.21 27.12
C GLY A 202 58.38 15.79 26.81
N GLU A 203 58.77 14.63 27.34
CA GLU A 203 60.04 13.99 26.99
C GLU A 203 60.05 13.62 25.49
N GLY A 204 61.20 13.83 24.82
CA GLY A 204 61.37 13.48 23.40
C GLY A 204 60.90 14.55 22.39
N VAL A 205 60.62 15.78 22.83
CA VAL A 205 60.28 16.88 21.92
C VAL A 205 61.53 17.34 21.16
N GLU A 206 61.61 16.96 19.89
CA GLU A 206 62.71 17.32 19.00
C GLU A 206 62.54 18.71 18.37
N THR A 207 61.29 19.19 18.23
CA THR A 207 60.97 20.48 17.61
C THR A 207 59.92 21.26 18.40
N LEU A 208 60.14 22.57 18.52
CA LEU A 208 59.19 23.55 19.04
C LEU A 208 58.43 24.21 17.89
N GLU A 209 57.12 23.96 17.83
CA GLU A 209 56.20 24.70 16.96
C GLU A 209 55.71 25.97 17.66
N ALA A 210 55.98 27.13 17.07
CA ALA A 210 55.62 28.43 17.61
C ALA A 210 54.86 29.28 16.59
N GLY A 211 53.73 29.83 17.02
CA GLY A 211 52.92 30.71 16.17
C GLY A 211 53.54 32.10 16.04
N ARG A 212 53.13 32.84 14.99
CA ARG A 212 53.42 34.27 14.87
C ARG A 212 52.86 35.05 16.06
N GLY A 213 53.72 35.78 16.77
CA GLY A 213 53.35 36.59 17.94
C GLY A 213 54.25 36.36 19.14
N ILE A 214 53.68 36.47 20.34
CA ILE A 214 54.36 36.18 21.59
C ILE A 214 53.86 34.81 22.05
N ASN A 215 54.73 33.81 22.09
CA ASN A 215 54.45 32.51 22.69
C ASN A 215 55.08 32.52 24.08
N LEU A 216 54.28 32.27 25.11
CA LEU A 216 54.70 32.25 26.51
C LEU A 216 54.61 30.81 27.00
N PHE A 217 55.71 30.28 27.54
CA PHE A 217 55.79 28.97 28.16
C PHE A 217 56.03 29.22 29.64
N ALA A 218 55.17 28.77 30.54
CA ALA A 218 55.38 29.00 31.96
C ALA A 218 54.64 27.99 32.84
N LYS A 219 55.21 27.66 34.00
CA LYS A 219 54.45 27.06 35.09
C LYS A 219 53.68 28.19 35.77
N THR A 220 52.36 28.10 35.86
CA THR A 220 51.56 29.12 36.54
C THR A 220 50.76 28.51 37.68
N SER A 221 50.65 29.28 38.78
CA SER A 221 49.69 28.96 39.83
C SER A 221 48.35 29.59 39.48
N LEU A 222 47.32 28.77 39.31
CA LEU A 222 45.96 29.23 39.00
C LEU A 222 45.20 29.74 40.25
N LYS A 223 45.86 29.90 41.40
CA LYS A 223 45.25 30.29 42.68
C LYS A 223 44.74 31.73 42.63
N GLY A 224 43.56 31.98 43.19
CA GLY A 224 43.03 33.33 43.42
C GLY A 224 42.16 33.88 42.29
N ILE A 225 41.90 33.07 41.26
CA ILE A 225 40.90 33.36 40.22
C ILE A 225 39.77 32.36 40.41
N ALA A 226 38.66 32.79 41.01
CA ALA A 226 37.55 31.89 41.41
C ALA A 226 37.05 30.95 40.28
N ALA A 227 37.03 31.42 39.03
CA ALA A 227 36.66 30.59 37.88
C ALA A 227 37.70 29.48 37.60
N LEU A 228 38.98 29.75 37.80
CA LEU A 228 40.07 28.79 37.61
C LEU A 228 40.22 27.84 38.80
N ASP A 229 39.97 28.31 40.03
CA ASP A 229 39.95 27.43 41.20
C ASP A 229 38.84 26.37 41.08
N LYS A 230 37.67 26.74 40.54
CA LYS A 230 36.60 25.78 40.25
C LYS A 230 36.93 24.86 39.07
N ALA A 231 37.53 25.40 38.00
CA ALA A 231 38.03 24.57 36.91
C ALA A 231 39.07 23.54 37.39
N ARG A 232 39.99 23.97 38.26
CA ARG A 232 40.99 23.10 38.89
C ARG A 232 40.33 21.98 39.69
N GLU A 233 39.32 22.30 40.49
CA GLU A 233 38.56 21.30 41.25
C GLU A 233 37.81 20.34 40.32
N LEU A 234 37.16 20.86 39.27
CA LEU A 234 36.37 20.06 38.32
C LEU A 234 37.25 19.09 37.52
N PHE A 235 38.34 19.58 36.94
CA PHE A 235 39.23 18.82 36.06
C PHE A 235 40.44 18.18 36.78
N ALA A 236 40.43 18.20 38.12
CA ALA A 236 41.52 17.74 38.98
C ALA A 236 42.90 18.27 38.54
N LEU A 237 42.96 19.53 38.09
CA LEU A 237 44.23 20.11 37.62
C LEU A 237 45.20 20.25 38.79
N LYS A 238 46.47 19.90 38.58
CA LYS A 238 47.51 20.10 39.58
C LYS A 238 47.62 21.59 39.95
N PRO A 239 47.89 21.96 41.23
CA PRO A 239 47.96 23.36 41.68
C PRO A 239 48.96 24.24 40.94
N GLU A 240 50.01 23.62 40.41
CA GLU A 240 50.93 24.20 39.45
C GLU A 240 50.70 23.46 38.13
N THR A 241 50.28 24.19 37.10
CA THR A 241 50.06 23.60 35.77
C THR A 241 50.89 24.34 34.75
N GLN A 242 51.45 23.59 33.81
CA GLN A 242 52.13 24.14 32.65
C GLN A 242 51.11 24.88 31.79
N PHE A 243 51.49 26.09 31.38
CA PHE A 243 50.66 27.00 30.62
C PHE A 243 51.47 27.54 29.46
N HIS A 244 51.17 27.04 28.26
CA HIS A 244 51.71 27.59 27.02
C HIS A 244 50.69 28.54 26.40
N ALA A 245 50.92 29.85 26.45
CA ALA A 245 50.06 30.86 25.87
C ALA A 245 50.54 31.44 24.54
N LEU A 246 49.71 31.41 23.50
CA LEU A 246 49.96 32.17 22.28
C LEU A 246 49.19 33.51 22.30
N VAL A 247 49.93 34.61 22.21
CA VAL A 247 49.44 35.98 22.09
C VAL A 247 49.86 36.50 20.72
N SER A 248 49.02 36.28 19.70
CA SER A 248 49.29 36.83 18.36
C SER A 248 49.03 38.34 18.36
N PRO A 249 49.66 39.14 17.49
CA PRO A 249 49.39 40.59 17.40
C PRO A 249 47.92 40.91 17.08
N GLU A 250 47.23 39.97 16.43
CA GLU A 250 45.81 40.06 16.04
C GLU A 250 44.88 39.65 17.21
N THR A 251 45.29 38.68 18.04
CA THR A 251 44.51 38.16 19.17
C THR A 251 44.85 38.82 20.51
N ALA A 252 45.97 39.55 20.62
CA ALA A 252 46.43 40.23 21.84
C ALA A 252 45.44 41.24 22.42
N LYS A 253 44.45 41.69 21.63
CA LYS A 253 43.36 42.56 22.11
C LYS A 253 42.22 41.80 22.77
N ASN A 254 42.13 40.48 22.57
CA ASN A 254 40.89 39.73 22.74
C ASN A 254 41.01 38.49 23.62
N TYR A 255 42.11 37.72 23.58
CA TYR A 255 42.27 36.55 24.46
C TYR A 255 43.72 36.01 24.57
N ILE A 256 43.92 35.11 25.54
CA ILE A 256 45.11 34.30 25.77
C ILE A 256 44.66 32.84 25.76
N GLU A 257 45.31 31.98 25.00
CA GLU A 257 44.95 30.56 24.92
C GLU A 257 46.13 29.71 25.36
N GLY A 258 45.93 28.79 26.31
CA GLY A 258 46.95 27.82 26.66
C GLY A 258 46.45 26.43 26.99
N LYS A 259 47.35 25.45 26.82
CA LYS A 259 47.06 24.03 26.95
C LYS A 259 47.61 23.49 28.26
N PHE A 260 46.86 22.59 28.90
CA PHE A 260 47.32 21.82 30.05
C PHE A 260 47.78 20.43 29.60
N ALA A 261 48.96 20.02 30.06
CA ALA A 261 49.60 18.75 29.68
C ALA A 261 48.90 17.52 30.31
N GLU A 262 48.35 17.68 31.52
CA GLU A 262 47.69 16.60 32.26
C GLU A 262 46.39 17.12 32.89
N PHE A 263 45.30 16.36 32.72
CA PHE A 263 44.05 16.57 33.45
C PHE A 263 43.31 15.24 33.58
N GLU A 264 42.48 15.11 34.61
CA GLU A 264 41.54 14.01 34.70
C GLU A 264 40.20 14.46 34.12
N THR A 265 39.61 13.61 33.27
CA THR A 265 38.23 13.83 32.84
C THR A 265 37.32 13.80 34.08
N PRO A 266 36.54 14.85 34.37
CA PRO A 266 35.73 14.90 35.58
C PRO A 266 34.76 13.73 35.68
N LYS A 267 34.51 13.22 36.90
CA LYS A 267 33.65 12.03 37.11
C LYS A 267 32.21 12.16 36.61
N PHE A 268 31.71 13.39 36.44
CA PHE A 268 30.39 13.65 35.88
C PHE A 268 30.36 13.57 34.36
N PHE A 269 31.53 13.62 33.69
CA PHE A 269 31.60 13.26 32.29
C PHE A 269 31.42 11.75 32.14
N PRO A 270 30.74 11.32 31.08
CA PRO A 270 30.57 9.91 30.83
C PRO A 270 31.89 9.15 30.62
N LYS A 271 31.97 7.86 30.99
CA LYS A 271 33.22 7.06 30.91
C LYS A 271 33.82 6.89 29.50
N TRP A 272 33.01 7.03 28.45
CA TRP A 272 33.45 6.99 27.04
C TRP A 272 34.00 8.34 26.57
N PHE A 273 33.89 9.39 27.38
CA PHE A 273 34.49 10.68 27.13
C PHE A 273 35.98 10.57 27.45
N LYS A 274 36.82 10.50 26.42
CA LYS A 274 38.28 10.54 26.57
C LYS A 274 38.76 11.88 26.03
N GLY A 275 38.98 12.83 26.93
CA GLY A 275 39.61 14.09 26.58
C GLY A 275 41.10 13.86 26.32
N THR A 276 41.64 14.42 25.23
CA THR A 276 43.06 14.27 24.87
C THR A 276 43.93 15.43 25.31
N SER A 277 43.33 16.61 25.50
CA SER A 277 43.97 17.81 26.05
C SER A 277 42.92 18.75 26.61
N LEU A 278 43.29 19.65 27.52
CA LEU A 278 42.44 20.73 28.01
C LEU A 278 43.07 22.06 27.58
N THR A 279 42.36 22.83 26.77
CA THR A 279 42.79 24.14 26.28
C THR A 279 41.98 25.23 26.98
N MET A 280 42.63 26.10 27.72
CA MET A 280 42.03 27.27 28.35
C MET A 280 42.24 28.51 27.49
N ARG A 281 41.15 29.22 27.19
CA ARG A 281 41.18 30.54 26.58
C ARG A 281 40.60 31.58 27.55
N LEU A 282 41.42 32.55 27.93
CA LEU A 282 41.09 33.70 28.76
C LEU A 282 40.83 34.91 27.87
N ASP A 283 39.61 35.41 27.80
CA ASP A 283 39.33 36.60 27.00
C ASP A 283 39.71 37.91 27.71
N ALA A 284 39.74 39.01 26.96
CA ALA A 284 40.10 40.32 27.48
C ALA A 284 39.08 40.89 28.49
N LYS A 285 37.87 40.33 28.51
CA LYS A 285 36.79 40.68 29.43
C LYS A 285 36.85 39.86 30.74
N GLY A 286 37.82 38.95 30.87
CA GLY A 286 38.00 38.09 32.03
C GLY A 286 37.09 36.85 32.04
N SER A 287 36.52 36.48 30.89
CA SER A 287 35.84 35.20 30.68
C SER A 287 36.87 34.09 30.47
N VAL A 288 36.58 32.90 30.98
CA VAL A 288 37.44 31.71 30.84
C VAL A 288 36.68 30.66 30.06
N SER A 289 37.02 30.43 28.80
CA SER A 289 36.56 29.25 28.05
C SER A 289 37.55 28.10 28.21
N LEU A 290 37.08 26.88 28.39
CA LEU A 290 37.91 25.68 28.50
C LEU A 290 37.48 24.69 27.41
N SER A 291 38.23 24.50 26.34
CA SER A 291 37.93 23.54 25.29
C SER A 291 38.63 22.20 25.54
N ILE A 292 37.96 21.08 25.28
CA ILE A 292 38.49 19.72 25.45
C ILE A 292 38.19 18.94 24.18
N PRO A 293 39.15 18.74 23.26
CA PRO A 293 38.94 17.79 22.17
C PRO A 293 38.64 16.39 22.73
N VAL A 294 37.56 15.77 22.23
CA VAL A 294 37.03 14.50 22.78
C VAL A 294 36.80 13.51 21.67
N SER A 295 37.56 12.42 21.69
CA SER A 295 37.24 11.28 20.83
C SER A 295 36.14 10.46 21.49
N VAL A 296 35.03 10.25 20.79
CA VAL A 296 33.93 9.39 21.24
C VAL A 296 33.99 8.09 20.45
N GLU A 297 34.27 6.98 21.11
CA GLU A 297 34.20 5.68 20.45
C GLU A 297 32.75 5.18 20.48
N LEU A 298 32.04 5.27 19.35
CA LEU A 298 30.68 4.74 19.21
C LEU A 298 30.72 3.31 18.66
N PRO A 299 30.11 2.33 19.35
CA PRO A 299 29.96 0.97 18.84
C PRO A 299 29.17 0.89 17.52
N PRO A 300 29.47 -0.10 16.65
CA PRO A 300 30.54 -1.10 16.77
C PRO A 300 31.93 -0.52 16.47
N LYS A 301 32.97 -1.02 17.17
CA LYS A 301 34.37 -0.52 17.22
C LYS A 301 35.12 -0.29 15.88
N LYS A 302 34.47 -0.50 14.72
CA LYS A 302 35.10 -0.36 13.41
C LYS A 302 35.10 1.07 12.86
N ASP A 303 34.17 1.91 13.29
CA ASP A 303 34.07 3.31 12.83
C ASP A 303 34.34 4.26 14.01
N LEU A 304 35.61 4.63 14.21
CA LEU A 304 36.01 5.64 15.20
C LEU A 304 35.46 7.01 14.76
N VAL A 305 34.45 7.50 15.49
CA VAL A 305 33.87 8.82 15.26
C VAL A 305 34.51 9.84 16.21
N THR A 306 35.49 10.60 15.71
CA THR A 306 36.10 11.67 16.51
C THR A 306 35.24 12.94 16.44
N PHE A 307 34.87 13.48 17.60
CA PHE A 307 34.23 14.79 17.70
C PHE A 307 35.26 15.82 18.19
N SER A 308 35.27 17.02 17.61
CA SER A 308 35.95 18.13 18.28
C SER A 308 34.95 18.75 19.25
N VAL A 309 35.07 18.48 20.54
CA VAL A 309 34.17 19.03 21.55
C VAL A 309 34.72 20.35 22.08
N ASP A 310 34.03 21.44 21.82
CA ASP A 310 34.29 22.69 22.51
C ASP A 310 33.49 22.71 23.81
N VAL A 311 34.22 22.59 24.91
CA VAL A 311 33.72 22.96 26.21
C VAL A 311 33.83 24.49 26.35
N SER A 312 32.83 25.15 26.93
CA SER A 312 32.90 26.57 27.24
C SER A 312 32.24 26.84 28.57
N ILE A 313 32.98 27.51 29.47
CA ILE A 313 32.48 28.00 30.75
C ILE A 313 32.19 29.49 30.59
N LEU A 314 30.94 29.83 30.27
CA LEU A 314 30.57 31.23 30.11
C LEU A 314 30.42 31.88 31.49
N LYS A 315 31.08 33.02 31.70
CA LYS A 315 31.00 33.79 32.94
C LYS A 315 29.92 34.87 32.82
N GLY A 316 28.99 34.91 33.77
CA GLY A 316 28.18 36.09 34.02
C GLY A 316 29.07 37.29 34.37
N LYS A 317 28.70 38.50 33.94
CA LYS A 317 29.43 39.72 34.29
C LYS A 317 29.40 39.91 35.83
N GLY A 318 30.56 39.85 36.51
CA GLY A 318 30.67 40.13 37.96
C GLY A 318 31.08 38.91 38.80
N LYS A 319 30.91 39.00 40.13
CA LYS A 319 31.16 37.95 41.14
C LYS A 319 30.16 36.76 40.97
N ALA A 320 30.06 36.23 39.77
CA ALA A 320 29.20 35.13 39.40
C ALA A 320 29.64 33.90 40.22
N GLY A 321 28.72 33.35 41.02
CA GLY A 321 28.99 32.20 41.85
C GLY A 321 29.06 30.92 41.01
N ALA A 322 29.43 29.78 41.61
CA ALA A 322 29.46 28.49 40.92
C ALA A 322 28.13 28.09 40.24
N LYS A 323 27.01 28.72 40.64
CA LYS A 323 25.67 28.54 40.05
C LYS A 323 25.53 29.16 38.65
N ASP A 324 26.41 30.09 38.29
CA ASP A 324 26.35 30.85 37.04
C ASP A 324 27.30 30.30 35.96
N LEU A 325 27.96 29.18 36.23
CA LEU A 325 28.86 28.51 35.29
C LEU A 325 28.08 27.48 34.48
N THR A 326 27.95 27.71 33.17
CA THR A 326 27.39 26.73 32.23
C THR A 326 28.52 25.93 31.58
N LEU A 327 28.30 24.64 31.43
CA LEU A 327 29.12 23.73 30.63
C LEU A 327 28.36 23.53 29.32
N SER A 328 28.81 24.19 28.25
CA SER A 328 28.37 23.88 26.89
C SER A 328 29.30 22.86 26.27
N ILE A 329 28.76 21.88 25.56
CA ILE A 329 29.44 20.87 24.74
C ILE A 329 28.93 21.07 23.34
N ALA A 330 29.82 21.31 22.38
CA ALA A 330 29.46 21.31 20.97
C ALA A 330 30.51 20.51 20.20
N GLY A 331 30.09 19.55 19.38
CA GLY A 331 31.00 18.83 18.51
C GLY A 331 30.38 18.47 17.18
N ARG A 332 31.21 18.26 16.16
CA ARG A 332 30.77 17.83 14.83
C ARG A 332 31.66 16.71 14.33
N MET A 333 31.06 15.70 13.74
CA MET A 333 31.74 14.67 12.96
C MET A 333 31.79 15.12 11.50
N ASN A 334 32.97 14.98 10.88
CA ASN A 334 33.11 15.11 9.43
C ASN A 334 32.90 13.73 8.78
N GLY A 335 32.05 13.64 7.75
CA GLY A 335 31.79 12.41 7.00
C GLY A 335 30.45 11.74 7.33
N THR A 336 30.35 10.43 7.05
CA THR A 336 29.14 9.62 7.20
C THR A 336 29.38 8.50 8.21
N TRP A 337 28.53 8.40 9.23
CA TRP A 337 28.52 7.28 10.17
C TRP A 337 27.71 6.14 9.56
N ASN A 338 28.43 5.14 9.04
CA ASN A 338 27.82 3.98 8.42
C ASN A 338 27.33 2.98 9.48
N ASN A 339 26.18 2.36 9.24
CA ASN A 339 25.54 1.42 10.15
C ASN A 339 25.37 1.99 11.57
N ALA A 340 24.91 3.24 11.65
CA ALA A 340 24.70 3.94 12.91
C ALA A 340 23.81 3.11 13.85
N LEU A 341 24.15 3.08 15.14
CA LEU A 341 23.53 2.22 16.16
C LEU A 341 23.59 0.70 15.87
N GLY A 342 24.45 0.26 14.98
CA GLY A 342 24.51 -1.14 14.53
C GLY A 342 23.39 -1.54 13.57
N ILE A 343 22.55 -0.59 13.12
CA ILE A 343 21.47 -0.85 12.17
C ILE A 343 22.09 -0.92 10.77
N LYS A 344 22.12 -2.12 10.17
CA LYS A 344 22.72 -2.32 8.84
C LYS A 344 22.02 -1.46 7.78
N GLY A 345 22.81 -0.67 7.06
CA GLY A 345 22.32 0.23 6.01
C GLY A 345 21.77 1.57 6.47
N PHE A 346 21.69 1.81 7.78
CA PHE A 346 21.38 3.12 8.34
C PHE A 346 22.66 3.98 8.38
N ALA A 347 22.68 5.10 7.65
CA ALA A 347 23.88 5.94 7.50
C ALA A 347 23.55 7.40 7.83
N MET A 348 24.25 7.99 8.80
CA MET A 348 24.00 9.36 9.23
C MET A 348 25.12 10.30 8.78
N GLU A 349 24.75 11.48 8.28
CA GLU A 349 25.64 12.55 7.86
C GLU A 349 25.56 13.72 8.83
N ASP A 350 26.54 14.63 8.78
CA ASP A 350 26.52 15.91 9.51
C ASP A 350 26.21 15.75 11.02
N ILE A 351 26.80 14.73 11.65
CA ILE A 351 26.50 14.46 13.06
C ILE A 351 27.05 15.58 13.93
N VAL A 352 26.19 16.11 14.78
CA VAL A 352 26.50 17.13 15.77
C VAL A 352 26.23 16.60 17.17
N LEU A 353 27.09 16.92 18.12
CA LEU A 353 26.84 16.78 19.54
C LEU A 353 26.59 18.16 20.12
N SER A 354 25.57 18.31 20.94
CA SER A 354 25.29 19.54 21.66
C SER A 354 24.77 19.22 23.05
N GLY A 355 25.28 19.87 24.08
CA GLY A 355 24.77 19.72 25.44
C GLY A 355 25.05 20.96 26.24
N GLU A 356 24.12 21.34 27.12
CA GLU A 356 24.34 22.43 28.05
C GLU A 356 23.88 22.00 29.43
N THR A 357 24.70 22.23 30.45
CA THR A 357 24.29 22.04 31.84
C THR A 357 24.91 23.07 32.75
N ALA A 358 24.20 23.47 33.81
CA ALA A 358 24.80 24.24 34.88
C ALA A 358 25.75 23.34 35.66
N LEU A 359 27.01 23.75 35.86
CA LEU A 359 28.01 22.95 36.58
C LEU A 359 27.56 22.57 38.00
N ALA A 360 26.68 23.37 38.61
CA ALA A 360 26.12 23.09 39.93
C ALA A 360 25.07 21.95 39.95
N LYS A 361 24.50 21.54 38.80
CA LYS A 361 23.39 20.57 38.73
C LYS A 361 23.82 19.13 38.43
N ALA A 362 25.12 18.89 38.14
CA ALA A 362 25.75 17.58 37.88
C ALA A 362 25.11 16.67 36.78
N ASN A 363 24.00 17.07 36.17
CA ASN A 363 23.32 16.29 35.14
C ASN A 363 23.57 16.91 33.77
N LEU A 364 24.60 16.41 33.09
CA LEU A 364 24.89 16.77 31.71
C LEU A 364 24.02 15.92 30.77
N SER A 365 23.14 16.57 30.00
CA SER A 365 22.39 15.95 28.91
C SER A 365 23.07 16.32 27.60
N ILE A 366 23.61 15.32 26.89
CA ILE A 366 24.21 15.53 25.56
C ILE A 366 23.19 15.10 24.52
N GLY A 367 22.68 16.04 23.75
CA GLY A 367 21.98 15.77 22.50
C GLY A 367 22.95 15.39 21.39
N MET A 368 22.55 14.45 20.54
CA MET A 368 23.21 14.10 19.30
C MET A 368 22.23 14.32 18.17
N GLY A 369 22.59 15.15 17.19
CA GLY A 369 21.82 15.39 15.99
C GLY A 369 22.55 14.90 14.74
N GLY A 370 21.83 14.71 13.65
CA GLY A 370 22.44 14.41 12.35
C GLY A 370 21.41 14.37 11.25
N THR A 371 21.87 14.16 10.02
CA THR A 371 21.02 13.99 8.84
C THR A 371 20.96 12.52 8.45
N PHE A 372 19.78 12.06 8.05
CA PHE A 372 19.56 10.78 7.38
C PHE A 372 18.72 10.99 6.11
N TYR A 373 18.79 10.07 5.16
CA TYR A 373 17.96 10.11 3.96
C TYR A 373 16.99 8.94 3.91
N ILE A 374 15.70 9.24 3.75
CA ILE A 374 14.67 8.24 3.44
C ILE A 374 14.27 8.45 1.98
N GLY A 375 14.71 7.52 1.12
CA GLY A 375 14.61 7.69 -0.33
C GLY A 375 15.31 8.97 -0.77
N SER A 376 14.54 9.90 -1.32
CA SER A 376 15.03 11.23 -1.75
C SER A 376 14.95 12.33 -0.68
N LYS A 377 14.35 12.06 0.48
CA LYS A 377 14.05 13.06 1.50
C LYS A 377 15.14 13.12 2.57
N LYS A 378 15.64 14.33 2.82
CA LYS A 378 16.53 14.65 3.94
C LYS A 378 15.72 14.72 5.24
N VAL A 379 16.19 14.02 6.27
CA VAL A 379 15.55 13.91 7.58
C VAL A 379 16.56 14.32 8.66
N GLU A 380 16.18 15.28 9.49
CA GLU A 380 17.00 15.68 10.63
C GLU A 380 16.61 14.85 11.86
N LEU A 381 17.59 14.17 12.43
CA LEU A 381 17.46 13.26 13.57
C LEU A 381 18.04 13.92 14.79
N ALA A 382 17.41 13.70 15.95
CA ALA A 382 17.96 14.04 17.25
C ALA A 382 17.78 12.89 18.24
N ALA A 383 18.78 12.66 19.07
CA ALA A 383 18.77 11.73 20.19
C ALA A 383 19.33 12.43 21.43
N ILE A 384 18.96 11.95 22.62
CA ILE A 384 19.64 12.32 23.86
C ILE A 384 20.52 11.13 24.25
N LEU A 385 21.82 11.37 24.36
CA LEU A 385 22.78 10.40 24.87
C LEU A 385 22.63 10.32 26.41
N PRO A 386 22.38 9.13 26.98
CA PRO A 386 22.42 8.95 28.42
C PRO A 386 23.86 9.07 28.93
N ALA A 387 24.03 9.32 30.23
CA ALA A 387 25.34 9.43 30.88
C ALA A 387 26.18 8.13 30.75
N THR A 388 25.54 6.99 30.50
CA THR A 388 26.16 5.73 30.10
C THR A 388 25.51 5.25 28.80
N PRO A 389 25.96 5.68 27.61
CA PRO A 389 25.50 5.21 26.33
C PRO A 389 25.94 3.77 26.20
N ASN A 390 25.02 2.91 26.59
CA ASN A 390 24.89 1.68 25.87
C ASN A 390 24.26 2.05 24.53
N VAL A 391 24.87 1.68 23.41
CA VAL A 391 24.29 1.92 22.08
C VAL A 391 22.91 1.30 21.97
N SER A 392 22.64 0.21 22.72
CA SER A 392 21.31 -0.40 22.82
C SER A 392 20.25 0.53 23.47
N SER A 393 20.66 1.53 24.24
CA SER A 393 19.74 2.49 24.88
C SER A 393 19.47 3.73 24.04
N LEU A 394 20.24 3.95 22.97
CA LEU A 394 20.10 5.13 22.12
C LEU A 394 18.91 4.98 21.18
N ALA A 395 18.13 6.05 21.04
CA ALA A 395 17.12 6.13 20.02
C ALA A 395 17.07 7.53 19.42
N PHE A 396 16.90 7.60 18.11
CA PHE A 396 16.68 8.87 17.42
C PHE A 396 15.20 9.10 17.21
N LYS A 397 14.82 10.37 17.26
CA LYS A 397 13.52 10.85 16.81
C LYS A 397 13.71 11.90 15.72
N ALA A 398 12.80 11.89 14.75
CA ALA A 398 12.66 12.91 13.72
C ALA A 398 11.19 13.24 13.50
N SER A 399 10.94 14.39 12.87
CA SER A 399 9.63 14.76 12.36
C SER A 399 9.73 15.03 10.86
N LEU A 400 8.76 14.55 10.10
CA LEU A 400 8.66 14.77 8.65
C LEU A 400 7.26 15.25 8.29
N ASN A 401 7.19 16.33 7.51
CA ASN A 401 5.92 16.85 7.02
C ASN A 401 5.22 15.85 6.10
N SER A 402 5.97 15.25 5.17
CA SER A 402 5.46 14.15 4.37
C SER A 402 6.52 13.25 3.73
N ILE A 403 6.14 12.02 3.43
CA ILE A 403 6.95 11.04 2.69
C ILE A 403 6.08 10.06 1.91
N GLY A 404 6.50 9.67 0.71
CA GLY A 404 5.80 8.66 -0.08
C GLY A 404 6.14 7.23 0.37
N LEU A 405 5.21 6.29 0.19
CA LEU A 405 5.47 4.87 0.43
C LEU A 405 6.67 4.36 -0.39
N LYS A 406 6.87 4.90 -1.60
CA LYS A 406 8.03 4.59 -2.46
C LYS A 406 9.37 4.91 -1.77
N ASP A 407 9.50 6.06 -1.10
CA ASP A 407 10.73 6.45 -0.42
C ASP A 407 11.01 5.55 0.80
N ILE A 408 9.96 5.19 1.56
CA ILE A 408 10.06 4.25 2.69
C ILE A 408 10.45 2.86 2.19
N LEU A 409 9.86 2.40 1.08
CA LEU A 409 10.19 1.11 0.47
C LEU A 409 11.62 1.07 -0.07
N ASP A 410 12.09 2.13 -0.71
CA ASP A 410 13.48 2.24 -1.17
C ASP A 410 14.45 2.17 0.02
N MET A 411 14.17 2.89 1.10
CA MET A 411 14.95 2.81 2.34
C MET A 411 14.94 1.37 2.90
N THR A 412 13.76 0.78 3.07
CA THR A 412 13.60 -0.57 3.64
C THR A 412 14.32 -1.61 2.78
N SER A 413 14.20 -1.51 1.45
CA SER A 413 14.84 -2.41 0.49
C SER A 413 16.37 -2.30 0.55
N LYS A 414 16.93 -1.09 0.67
CA LYS A 414 18.38 -0.87 0.86
C LYS A 414 18.89 -1.45 2.18
N MET A 415 18.14 -1.28 3.27
CA MET A 415 18.48 -1.86 4.56
C MET A 415 18.46 -3.38 4.51
N MET A 416 17.40 -3.95 3.92
CA MET A 416 17.23 -5.39 3.72
C MET A 416 18.33 -5.99 2.83
N GLU A 417 18.71 -5.31 1.74
CA GLU A 417 19.81 -5.73 0.85
C GLU A 417 21.12 -5.81 1.62
N LYS A 418 21.45 -4.77 2.40
CA LYS A 418 22.67 -4.77 3.21
C LYS A 418 22.64 -5.79 4.35
N ALA A 419 21.46 -6.10 4.88
CA ALA A 419 21.31 -7.03 5.99
C ALA A 419 21.31 -8.50 5.56
N THR A 420 20.66 -8.81 4.45
CA THR A 420 20.29 -10.18 4.03
C THR A 420 20.72 -10.54 2.60
N GLY A 421 21.14 -9.57 1.80
CA GLY A 421 21.40 -9.74 0.36
C GLY A 421 20.13 -9.76 -0.52
N LYS A 422 18.94 -9.63 0.06
CA LYS A 422 17.64 -9.63 -0.66
C LYS A 422 17.06 -8.22 -0.79
N LYS A 423 16.21 -8.00 -1.80
CA LYS A 423 15.50 -6.73 -2.04
C LYS A 423 14.00 -6.93 -1.99
N ILE A 424 13.28 -5.87 -1.62
CA ILE A 424 11.83 -5.81 -1.81
C ILE A 424 11.55 -5.58 -3.31
N PRO A 425 10.82 -6.47 -3.99
CA PRO A 425 10.47 -6.31 -5.39
C PRO A 425 9.42 -5.21 -5.56
N MET A 426 9.83 -4.06 -6.08
CA MET A 426 9.02 -2.83 -6.19
C MET A 426 7.86 -2.88 -7.20
N GLY A 427 7.74 -3.95 -8.00
CA GLY A 427 6.84 -3.99 -9.16
C GLY A 427 5.38 -4.36 -8.89
N LYS A 428 5.00 -4.84 -7.69
CA LYS A 428 3.64 -5.37 -7.45
C LYS A 428 2.69 -4.45 -6.70
N VAL A 429 3.19 -3.36 -6.13
CA VAL A 429 2.43 -2.54 -5.18
C VAL A 429 2.15 -1.18 -5.80
N PRO A 430 0.90 -0.68 -5.75
CA PRO A 430 0.57 0.66 -6.23
C PRO A 430 1.16 1.74 -5.29
N VAL A 431 2.46 2.02 -5.44
CA VAL A 431 3.22 2.94 -4.56
C VAL A 431 2.99 4.43 -4.86
N GLY A 432 2.50 4.77 -6.05
CA GLY A 432 2.47 6.16 -6.53
C GLY A 432 1.51 7.10 -5.80
N ASN A 433 0.52 6.55 -5.09
CA ASN A 433 -0.60 7.32 -4.52
C ASN A 433 -0.67 7.28 -3.00
N ILE A 434 0.32 6.67 -2.33
CA ILE A 434 0.34 6.48 -0.88
C ILE A 434 1.41 7.41 -0.29
N GLU A 435 0.96 8.32 0.59
CA GLU A 435 1.79 9.30 1.28
C GLU A 435 1.50 9.26 2.77
N PHE A 436 2.50 9.49 3.59
CA PHE A 436 2.37 9.65 5.03
C PHE A 436 2.72 11.09 5.40
N ARG A 437 1.91 11.75 6.23
CA ARG A 437 2.08 13.14 6.62
C ARG A 437 2.20 13.30 8.13
N ASN A 438 2.82 14.38 8.58
CA ASN A 438 3.03 14.69 10.00
C ASN A 438 3.63 13.50 10.77
N LEU A 439 4.67 12.90 10.19
CA LEU A 439 5.30 11.69 10.71
C LEU A 439 6.29 12.01 11.81
N ALA A 440 6.09 11.42 12.98
CA ALA A 440 7.17 11.12 13.91
C ALA A 440 7.86 9.84 13.46
N VAL A 441 9.18 9.91 13.24
CA VAL A 441 10.01 8.74 12.92
C VAL A 441 10.91 8.46 14.10
N SER A 442 10.96 7.20 14.54
CA SER A 442 11.84 6.77 15.61
C SER A 442 12.75 5.63 15.16
N PHE A 443 14.00 5.65 15.60
CA PHE A 443 15.02 4.67 15.24
C PHE A 443 15.59 4.08 16.52
N ALA A 444 15.62 2.76 16.62
CA ALA A 444 16.21 2.04 17.73
C ALA A 444 17.08 0.87 17.27
N PRO A 445 18.14 0.54 18.02
CA PRO A 445 19.04 -0.57 17.75
C PRO A 445 18.33 -1.92 17.88
N ALA A 446 19.02 -3.01 17.52
CA ALA A 446 18.56 -4.37 17.76
C ALA A 446 18.28 -4.59 19.26
N GLY A 447 17.12 -5.18 19.58
CA GLY A 447 16.58 -5.29 20.95
C GLY A 447 15.76 -4.08 21.43
N GLY A 448 15.69 -3.00 20.64
CA GLY A 448 14.94 -1.79 20.97
C GLY A 448 15.62 -0.94 22.06
N SER A 449 14.92 0.09 22.52
CA SER A 449 15.31 0.92 23.66
C SER A 449 14.15 1.03 24.66
N GLU A 450 14.25 0.26 25.75
CA GLU A 450 13.32 0.32 26.88
C GLU A 450 13.24 1.72 27.49
N THR A 451 14.37 2.45 27.52
CA THR A 451 14.48 3.78 28.12
C THR A 451 13.55 4.81 27.47
N VAL A 452 13.32 4.67 26.16
CA VAL A 452 12.42 5.56 25.41
C VAL A 452 11.13 4.88 24.94
N GLY A 453 10.95 3.59 25.26
CA GLY A 453 9.81 2.79 24.85
C GLY A 453 9.72 2.60 23.32
N ILE A 454 10.86 2.51 22.64
CA ILE A 454 10.92 2.35 21.17
C ILE A 454 11.43 0.95 20.86
N GLU A 455 10.63 0.15 20.17
CA GLU A 455 11.02 -1.19 19.71
C GLU A 455 12.10 -1.12 18.62
N GLU A 456 12.79 -2.24 18.37
CA GLU A 456 13.88 -2.30 17.39
C GLU A 456 13.48 -1.88 15.96
N GLY A 457 14.43 -1.29 15.23
CA GLY A 457 14.26 -0.91 13.84
C GLY A 457 13.80 0.54 13.66
N ILE A 458 13.00 0.79 12.62
CA ILE A 458 12.48 2.11 12.29
C ILE A 458 10.97 2.08 12.42
N SER A 459 10.43 2.93 13.29
CA SER A 459 8.98 3.09 13.44
C SER A 459 8.55 4.45 12.92
N PHE A 460 7.36 4.47 12.34
CA PHE A 460 6.71 5.64 11.76
C PHE A 460 5.36 5.79 12.43
N GLN A 461 5.07 6.99 12.92
CA GLN A 461 3.78 7.34 13.47
C GLN A 461 3.31 8.66 12.84
N GLY A 462 2.18 8.66 12.15
CA GLY A 462 1.68 9.87 11.48
C GLY A 462 0.35 9.61 10.80
N ALA A 463 0.00 10.40 9.80
CA ALA A 463 -1.26 10.28 9.08
C ALA A 463 -1.05 9.64 7.70
N LEU A 464 -1.73 8.54 7.41
CA LEU A 464 -1.79 7.88 6.11
C LEU A 464 -2.75 8.62 5.17
N TYR A 465 -2.26 8.97 4.00
CA TYR A 465 -3.01 9.55 2.89
C TYR A 465 -2.95 8.64 1.67
N ILE A 466 -4.10 8.42 1.03
CA ILE A 466 -4.20 7.76 -0.27
C ILE A 466 -4.93 8.71 -1.21
N ASN A 467 -4.33 9.04 -2.36
CA ASN A 467 -4.87 10.02 -3.31
C ASN A 467 -5.20 11.38 -2.64
N ASN A 468 -4.29 11.88 -1.78
CA ASN A 468 -4.45 13.13 -1.02
C ASN A 468 -5.66 13.17 -0.05
N LYS A 469 -6.33 12.04 0.19
CA LYS A 469 -7.39 11.92 1.20
C LYS A 469 -6.81 11.31 2.47
N LEU A 470 -7.07 11.94 3.62
CA LEU A 470 -6.71 11.36 4.92
C LEU A 470 -7.47 10.05 5.11
N ILE A 471 -6.71 8.97 5.31
CA ILE A 471 -7.24 7.63 5.51
C ILE A 471 -7.23 7.28 7.00
N SER A 472 -6.14 7.50 7.71
CA SER A 472 -6.07 7.21 9.16
C SER A 472 -4.82 7.81 9.77
N ASP A 473 -4.82 8.01 11.08
CA ASP A 473 -3.57 7.99 11.82
C ASP A 473 -3.02 6.56 11.80
N THR A 474 -1.72 6.41 11.58
CA THR A 474 -1.06 5.13 11.38
C THR A 474 0.21 5.03 12.21
N TYR A 475 0.46 3.81 12.66
CA TYR A 475 1.72 3.39 13.22
C TYR A 475 2.18 2.17 12.45
N PHE A 476 3.39 2.21 11.91
CA PHE A 476 3.98 1.06 11.24
C PHE A 476 5.48 0.97 11.46
N LYS A 477 6.00 -0.24 11.27
CA LYS A 477 7.42 -0.55 11.41
C LYS A 477 8.00 -0.90 10.05
N SER A 478 9.23 -0.45 9.85
CA SER A 478 10.13 -0.85 8.78
C SER A 478 11.34 -1.51 9.44
N SER A 479 11.60 -2.76 9.05
CA SER A 479 12.71 -3.56 9.56
C SER A 479 13.44 -4.25 8.40
N THR A 480 14.44 -5.06 8.74
CA THR A 480 15.10 -5.94 7.76
C THR A 480 14.18 -7.05 7.23
N GLU A 481 13.01 -7.25 7.83
CA GLU A 481 12.00 -8.22 7.39
C GLU A 481 11.02 -7.62 6.38
N GLY A 482 10.78 -6.30 6.45
CA GLY A 482 9.87 -5.61 5.54
C GLY A 482 9.14 -4.44 6.17
N ILE A 483 8.05 -4.03 5.53
CA ILE A 483 7.08 -3.07 6.06
C ILE A 483 5.79 -3.80 6.39
N PHE A 484 5.28 -3.59 7.60
CA PHE A 484 4.02 -4.16 8.06
C PHE A 484 3.10 -3.08 8.61
N ILE A 485 1.87 -2.99 8.09
CA ILE A 485 0.83 -2.08 8.56
C ILE A 485 -0.42 -2.91 8.83
N LYS A 486 -0.88 -2.94 10.08
CA LYS A 486 -2.11 -3.64 10.46
C LYS A 486 -2.93 -2.79 11.41
N GLN A 487 -3.98 -2.15 10.90
CA GLN A 487 -4.79 -1.22 11.69
C GLN A 487 -6.14 -0.94 11.05
N ASN A 488 -7.10 -0.47 11.84
CA ASN A 488 -8.32 0.11 11.28
C ASN A 488 -8.01 1.48 10.70
N ILE A 489 -8.63 1.80 9.59
CA ILE A 489 -8.56 3.12 8.94
C ILE A 489 -9.94 3.78 8.94
N ALA A 490 -10.04 5.03 8.49
CA ALA A 490 -11.33 5.68 8.27
C ALA A 490 -12.03 5.10 7.04
N ALA A 491 -13.37 5.17 7.05
CA ALA A 491 -14.18 4.76 5.92
C ALA A 491 -13.82 5.58 4.67
N PHE A 492 -13.75 4.92 3.52
CA PHE A 492 -13.39 5.56 2.25
C PHE A 492 -14.26 5.09 1.10
N LYS A 493 -14.23 5.83 -0.01
CA LYS A 493 -14.95 5.48 -1.23
C LYS A 493 -13.99 4.89 -2.24
N LEU A 494 -14.37 3.78 -2.85
CA LEU A 494 -13.64 3.10 -3.90
C LEU A 494 -14.59 2.93 -5.09
N GLY A 495 -14.51 3.86 -6.04
CA GLY A 495 -15.52 4.00 -7.09
C GLY A 495 -16.93 4.21 -6.49
N PRO A 496 -17.94 3.40 -6.86
CA PRO A 496 -19.29 3.49 -6.29
C PRO A 496 -19.42 2.89 -4.88
N LEU A 497 -18.38 2.25 -4.35
CA LEU A 497 -18.43 1.51 -3.09
C LEU A 497 -17.98 2.39 -1.93
N GLU A 498 -18.74 2.38 -0.83
CA GLU A 498 -18.29 2.90 0.45
C GLU A 498 -17.79 1.74 1.32
N VAL A 499 -16.50 1.79 1.67
CA VAL A 499 -15.80 0.78 2.47
C VAL A 499 -15.73 1.23 3.92
N THR A 500 -16.20 0.37 4.83
CA THR A 500 -16.38 0.58 6.27
C THR A 500 -15.76 -0.58 7.07
N GLY A 501 -15.89 -0.62 8.40
CA GLY A 501 -15.31 -1.65 9.28
C GLY A 501 -16.02 -3.02 9.26
N GLY A 502 -17.13 -3.17 8.54
CA GLY A 502 -17.89 -4.43 8.49
C GLY A 502 -19.14 -4.43 9.36
N PRO A 503 -19.91 -5.53 9.35
CA PRO A 503 -21.11 -5.68 10.18
C PRO A 503 -20.80 -5.50 11.68
N GLY A 504 -21.52 -4.58 12.33
CA GLY A 504 -21.31 -4.22 13.74
C GLY A 504 -20.18 -3.20 13.98
N MET A 505 -19.41 -2.84 12.95
CA MET A 505 -18.34 -1.83 13.01
C MET A 505 -18.53 -0.76 11.93
N GLU A 506 -19.77 -0.43 11.58
CA GLU A 506 -20.12 0.47 10.47
C GLU A 506 -19.59 1.90 10.67
N LYS A 507 -19.46 2.32 11.93
CA LYS A 507 -18.91 3.63 12.30
C LYS A 507 -17.38 3.66 12.26
N GLN A 508 -16.74 2.50 12.22
CA GLN A 508 -15.30 2.35 12.03
C GLN A 508 -15.05 2.17 10.53
N GLY A 509 -13.82 2.43 10.05
CA GLY A 509 -13.45 2.03 8.70
C GLY A 509 -12.78 0.65 8.68
N PRO A 510 -12.39 0.18 7.48
CA PRO A 510 -11.87 -1.17 7.29
C PRO A 510 -10.51 -1.37 7.98
N LEU A 511 -10.15 -2.63 8.21
CA LEU A 511 -8.80 -3.03 8.57
C LEU A 511 -7.91 -3.02 7.32
N ILE A 512 -6.83 -2.25 7.32
CA ILE A 512 -5.73 -2.42 6.36
C ILE A 512 -4.74 -3.46 6.89
N ASP A 513 -4.32 -4.39 6.05
CA ASP A 513 -3.23 -5.35 6.26
C ASP A 513 -2.27 -5.25 5.08
N LEU A 514 -1.16 -4.55 5.29
CA LEU A 514 -0.08 -4.37 4.32
C LEU A 514 1.15 -5.11 4.81
N ALA A 515 1.65 -6.07 4.03
CA ALA A 515 2.93 -6.71 4.27
C ALA A 515 3.77 -6.62 3.01
N LEU A 516 4.97 -6.02 3.10
CA LEU A 516 5.91 -5.84 2.00
C LEU A 516 7.30 -6.32 2.43
N THR A 517 7.66 -7.54 2.04
CA THR A 517 8.88 -8.26 2.41
C THR A 517 9.69 -8.67 1.18
N SER A 518 10.84 -9.33 1.40
CA SER A 518 11.60 -9.97 0.32
C SER A 518 10.95 -11.24 -0.23
N ASP A 519 10.04 -11.86 0.52
CA ASP A 519 9.30 -13.04 0.09
C ASP A 519 8.02 -12.58 -0.64
N LEU A 520 8.04 -12.72 -1.96
CA LEU A 520 6.92 -12.37 -2.83
C LEU A 520 5.61 -13.06 -2.44
N ALA A 521 5.65 -14.24 -1.81
CA ALA A 521 4.45 -14.95 -1.37
C ALA A 521 3.77 -14.30 -0.17
N GLN A 522 4.52 -13.52 0.62
CA GLN A 522 3.99 -12.77 1.76
C GLN A 522 3.52 -11.38 1.39
N ASN A 523 3.86 -10.88 0.19
CA ASN A 523 3.54 -9.51 -0.20
C ASN A 523 2.06 -9.36 -0.52
N HIS A 524 1.36 -8.54 0.26
CA HIS A 524 -0.05 -8.25 0.05
C HIS A 524 -0.43 -6.87 0.56
N MET A 525 -1.50 -6.31 -0.02
CA MET A 525 -2.18 -5.12 0.45
C MET A 525 -3.67 -5.44 0.49
N ILE A 526 -4.16 -5.77 1.68
CA ILE A 526 -5.51 -6.24 1.91
C ILE A 526 -6.29 -5.20 2.71
N PHE A 527 -7.55 -4.96 2.35
CA PHE A 527 -8.50 -4.23 3.17
C PHE A 527 -9.67 -5.13 3.51
N SER A 528 -9.87 -5.44 4.79
CA SER A 528 -10.98 -6.23 5.29
C SER A 528 -11.99 -5.33 5.99
N GLY A 529 -13.25 -5.38 5.55
CA GLY A 529 -14.27 -4.49 6.09
C GLY A 529 -15.66 -4.76 5.54
N GLY A 530 -16.47 -3.71 5.46
CA GLY A 530 -17.86 -3.77 5.04
C GLY A 530 -18.15 -2.87 3.86
N VAL A 531 -18.92 -3.35 2.89
CA VAL A 531 -19.45 -2.52 1.79
C VAL A 531 -20.95 -2.66 1.71
N LYS A 532 -21.64 -1.52 1.56
CA LYS A 532 -23.08 -1.52 1.33
C LYS A 532 -23.39 -1.86 -0.12
N LEU A 533 -23.87 -3.07 -0.38
CA LEU A 533 -24.31 -3.57 -1.68
C LEU A 533 -25.80 -3.90 -1.62
N PHE A 534 -26.59 -3.38 -2.56
CA PHE A 534 -28.04 -3.63 -2.62
C PHE A 534 -28.79 -3.28 -1.32
N GLY A 535 -28.31 -2.27 -0.60
CA GLY A 535 -28.87 -1.87 0.69
C GLY A 535 -28.46 -2.76 1.88
N VAL A 536 -27.69 -3.83 1.64
CA VAL A 536 -27.16 -4.75 2.65
C VAL A 536 -25.67 -4.49 2.85
N LEU A 537 -25.21 -4.53 4.10
CA LEU A 537 -23.80 -4.47 4.40
C LEU A 537 -23.17 -5.86 4.25
N ALA A 538 -22.24 -6.00 3.30
CA ALA A 538 -21.50 -7.21 3.01
C ALA A 538 -20.11 -7.15 3.66
N ALA A 539 -19.66 -8.24 4.30
CA ALA A 539 -18.28 -8.37 4.72
C ALA A 539 -17.42 -8.70 3.50
N VAL A 540 -16.42 -7.87 3.23
CA VAL A 540 -15.58 -7.98 2.03
C VAL A 540 -14.10 -7.81 2.37
N THR A 541 -13.29 -8.40 1.53
CA THR A 541 -11.84 -8.30 1.50
C THR A 541 -11.44 -7.77 0.12
N PHE A 542 -10.73 -6.66 0.09
CA PHE A 542 -10.13 -6.10 -1.11
C PHE A 542 -8.65 -6.43 -1.13
N GLU A 543 -8.16 -7.05 -2.19
CA GLU A 543 -6.75 -7.33 -2.41
C GLU A 543 -6.24 -6.42 -3.54
N PHE A 544 -5.32 -5.52 -3.22
CA PHE A 544 -4.75 -4.56 -4.17
C PHE A 544 -3.51 -5.16 -4.84
N GLN A 545 -3.53 -5.17 -6.17
CA GLN A 545 -2.40 -5.46 -7.04
C GLN A 545 -2.04 -4.21 -7.87
N GLU A 546 -0.95 -4.24 -8.62
CA GLU A 546 -0.37 -3.05 -9.29
C GLU A 546 -1.40 -2.24 -10.10
N LYS A 547 -2.31 -2.92 -10.81
CA LYS A 547 -3.30 -2.29 -11.71
C LYS A 547 -4.74 -2.69 -11.42
N GLU A 548 -4.96 -3.62 -10.50
CA GLU A 548 -6.27 -4.23 -10.25
C GLU A 548 -6.53 -4.36 -8.75
N VAL A 549 -7.79 -4.23 -8.36
CA VAL A 549 -8.28 -4.54 -7.01
C VAL A 549 -9.22 -5.72 -7.13
N PHE A 550 -8.92 -6.81 -6.44
CA PHE A 550 -9.80 -7.97 -6.33
C PHE A 550 -10.68 -7.81 -5.09
N LEU A 551 -11.99 -7.95 -5.26
CA LEU A 551 -12.96 -7.98 -4.18
C LEU A 551 -13.39 -9.44 -3.97
N LYS A 552 -13.34 -9.91 -2.74
CA LYS A 552 -13.93 -11.18 -2.31
C LYS A 552 -14.80 -10.94 -1.09
N GLY A 553 -15.96 -11.55 -1.00
CA GLY A 553 -16.80 -11.38 0.18
C GLY A 553 -18.01 -12.28 0.21
N GLN A 554 -18.75 -12.16 1.30
CA GLN A 554 -20.04 -12.82 1.48
C GLN A 554 -21.08 -11.77 1.84
N LEU A 555 -22.26 -11.87 1.25
CA LEU A 555 -23.40 -11.05 1.61
C LEU A 555 -24.65 -11.88 1.87
N LYS A 556 -25.55 -11.33 2.71
CA LYS A 556 -26.90 -11.87 2.91
C LYS A 556 -27.92 -11.12 2.07
N LEU A 557 -28.13 -11.56 0.83
CA LEU A 557 -29.16 -10.98 -0.03
C LEU A 557 -30.55 -11.19 0.58
N PHE A 558 -31.36 -10.13 0.61
CA PHE A 558 -32.72 -10.13 1.15
C PHE A 558 -32.85 -10.59 2.62
N LYS A 559 -31.75 -10.56 3.38
CA LYS A 559 -31.66 -11.12 4.74
C LYS A 559 -31.89 -12.64 4.82
N LEU A 560 -31.96 -13.33 3.67
CA LEU A 560 -32.34 -14.74 3.59
C LEU A 560 -31.24 -15.60 2.94
N TYR A 561 -30.59 -15.11 1.88
CA TYR A 561 -29.68 -15.92 1.07
C TYR A 561 -28.24 -15.53 1.27
N GLU A 562 -27.38 -16.53 1.43
CA GLU A 562 -25.94 -16.31 1.45
C GLU A 562 -25.47 -16.26 -0.01
N ALA A 563 -24.60 -15.30 -0.30
CA ALA A 563 -24.08 -15.08 -1.64
C ALA A 563 -22.60 -14.74 -1.56
N LYS A 564 -21.81 -15.42 -2.39
CA LYS A 564 -20.38 -15.13 -2.56
C LYS A 564 -20.23 -14.05 -3.62
N ILE A 565 -19.39 -13.07 -3.32
CA ILE A 565 -19.05 -11.99 -4.23
C ILE A 565 -17.59 -12.17 -4.61
N GLU A 566 -17.34 -12.18 -5.90
CA GLU A 566 -16.00 -12.06 -6.46
C GLU A 566 -16.04 -10.94 -7.48
N GLY A 567 -15.17 -9.95 -7.36
CA GLY A 567 -15.11 -8.85 -8.29
C GLY A 567 -13.70 -8.37 -8.55
N SER A 568 -13.55 -7.58 -9.61
CA SER A 568 -12.31 -6.88 -9.90
C SER A 568 -12.61 -5.45 -10.36
N MET A 569 -11.68 -4.54 -10.09
CA MET A 569 -11.69 -3.17 -10.59
C MET A 569 -10.31 -2.82 -11.10
N ASN A 570 -10.25 -2.21 -12.28
CA ASN A 570 -9.02 -1.60 -12.78
C ASN A 570 -8.77 -0.26 -12.07
N LEU A 571 -7.54 -0.01 -11.62
CA LEU A 571 -7.14 1.22 -10.92
C LEU A 571 -6.91 2.44 -11.85
N ASP A 572 -7.23 2.34 -13.15
CA ASP A 572 -7.23 3.49 -14.05
C ASP A 572 -8.22 4.56 -13.55
N PRO A 573 -7.74 5.77 -13.16
CA PRO A 573 -8.60 6.84 -12.66
C PRO A 573 -9.71 7.24 -13.63
N LYS A 574 -9.54 6.99 -14.93
CA LYS A 574 -10.56 7.29 -15.95
C LYS A 574 -11.69 6.26 -16.00
N ASN A 575 -11.49 5.05 -15.47
CA ASN A 575 -12.38 3.90 -15.62
C ASN A 575 -12.54 3.10 -14.31
N LEU A 576 -12.86 3.77 -13.19
CA LEU A 576 -13.09 3.14 -11.88
C LEU A 576 -14.45 2.42 -11.80
N ASN A 577 -14.59 1.31 -12.54
CA ASN A 577 -15.77 0.44 -12.50
C ASN A 577 -15.42 -0.91 -11.86
N PHE A 578 -16.15 -1.28 -10.81
CA PHE A 578 -16.11 -2.63 -10.26
C PHE A 578 -16.99 -3.56 -11.08
N TYR A 579 -16.38 -4.55 -11.72
CA TYR A 579 -17.09 -5.71 -12.26
C TYR A 579 -17.16 -6.76 -11.16
N ALA A 580 -18.35 -7.25 -10.84
CA ALA A 580 -18.52 -8.31 -9.86
C ALA A 580 -19.41 -9.43 -10.39
N LYS A 581 -19.00 -10.65 -10.07
CA LYS A 581 -19.76 -11.88 -10.15
C LYS A 581 -20.28 -12.21 -8.76
N ILE A 582 -21.59 -12.40 -8.65
CA ILE A 582 -22.26 -12.80 -7.43
C ILE A 582 -22.83 -14.19 -7.64
N GLU A 583 -22.42 -15.13 -6.80
CA GLU A 583 -22.87 -16.52 -6.80
C GLU A 583 -23.78 -16.76 -5.60
N LEU A 584 -24.99 -17.22 -5.85
CA LEU A 584 -26.00 -17.50 -4.83
C LEU A 584 -25.77 -18.90 -4.26
N GLU A 585 -25.74 -19.03 -2.92
CA GLU A 585 -25.51 -20.31 -2.25
C GLU A 585 -26.75 -21.21 -2.23
N SER A 586 -26.61 -22.44 -1.71
CA SER A 586 -27.60 -23.51 -1.81
C SER A 586 -28.95 -23.20 -1.15
N ASN A 587 -28.99 -22.33 -0.15
CA ASN A 587 -30.26 -21.92 0.48
C ASN A 587 -31.17 -21.13 -0.49
N PHE A 588 -30.58 -20.38 -1.44
CA PHE A 588 -31.33 -19.76 -2.52
C PHE A 588 -31.94 -20.81 -3.45
N ALA A 589 -31.17 -21.86 -3.79
CA ALA A 589 -31.65 -22.95 -4.63
C ALA A 589 -32.87 -23.64 -4.01
N GLU A 590 -32.84 -23.95 -2.73
CA GLU A 590 -33.96 -24.60 -2.04
C GLU A 590 -35.25 -23.77 -2.07
N GLU A 591 -35.16 -22.48 -1.74
CA GLU A 591 -36.35 -21.61 -1.73
C GLU A 591 -36.85 -21.31 -3.16
N MET A 592 -35.93 -21.12 -4.11
CA MET A 592 -36.29 -20.99 -5.52
C MET A 592 -36.94 -22.26 -6.05
N ASN A 593 -36.44 -23.44 -5.67
CA ASN A 593 -37.08 -24.71 -6.00
C ASN A 593 -38.50 -24.75 -5.47
N LYS A 594 -38.70 -24.35 -4.21
CA LYS A 594 -40.04 -24.29 -3.62
C LYS A 594 -40.96 -23.32 -4.38
N LEU A 595 -40.51 -22.10 -4.66
CA LEU A 595 -41.31 -21.09 -5.35
C LEU A 595 -41.62 -21.47 -6.80
N VAL A 596 -40.62 -21.94 -7.54
CA VAL A 596 -40.77 -22.37 -8.94
C VAL A 596 -41.66 -23.61 -9.01
N ASN A 597 -41.44 -24.63 -8.17
CA ASN A 597 -42.28 -25.83 -8.16
C ASN A 597 -43.72 -25.52 -7.75
N THR A 598 -43.94 -24.60 -6.80
CA THR A 598 -45.30 -24.14 -6.43
C THR A 598 -45.97 -23.47 -7.63
N HIS A 599 -45.28 -22.55 -8.31
CA HIS A 599 -45.84 -21.86 -9.47
C HIS A 599 -46.13 -22.81 -10.65
N LEU A 600 -45.22 -23.76 -10.91
CA LEU A 600 -45.40 -24.78 -11.93
C LEU A 600 -46.58 -25.71 -11.57
N LYS A 601 -46.73 -26.09 -10.31
CA LYS A 601 -47.88 -26.86 -9.83
C LYS A 601 -49.19 -26.11 -10.06
N ASP A 602 -49.27 -24.83 -9.68
CA ASP A 602 -50.46 -24.01 -9.90
C ASP A 602 -50.83 -23.90 -11.39
N LYS A 603 -49.82 -23.73 -12.26
CA LYS A 603 -50.02 -23.67 -13.71
C LYS A 603 -50.44 -25.02 -14.31
N MET A 604 -49.88 -26.12 -13.82
CA MET A 604 -50.29 -27.48 -14.23
C MET A 604 -51.70 -27.81 -13.76
N GLU A 605 -52.10 -27.38 -12.56
CA GLU A 605 -53.48 -27.48 -12.08
C GLU A 605 -54.44 -26.64 -12.95
N GLU A 606 -54.03 -25.44 -13.37
CA GLU A 606 -54.81 -24.61 -14.30
C GLU A 606 -54.99 -25.30 -15.66
N ILE A 607 -53.92 -25.91 -16.21
CA ILE A 607 -53.97 -26.71 -17.44
C ILE A 607 -54.89 -27.92 -17.25
N ASN A 608 -54.74 -28.68 -16.15
CA ASN A 608 -55.59 -29.81 -15.83
C ASN A 608 -57.07 -29.43 -15.73
N LYS A 609 -57.40 -28.31 -15.10
CA LYS A 609 -58.78 -27.80 -15.05
C LYS A 609 -59.33 -27.45 -16.43
N LYS A 610 -58.53 -26.79 -17.29
CA LYS A 610 -58.92 -26.47 -18.67
C LYS A 610 -59.09 -27.73 -19.52
N LEU A 611 -58.23 -28.72 -19.30
CA LEU A 611 -58.27 -30.02 -19.93
C LEU A 611 -59.54 -30.77 -19.47
N GLU A 612 -59.74 -31.01 -18.18
CA GLU A 612 -60.94 -31.70 -17.66
C GLU A 612 -62.24 -31.03 -18.14
N LYS A 613 -62.27 -29.69 -18.23
CA LYS A 613 -63.39 -28.97 -18.86
C LYS A 613 -63.60 -29.38 -20.33
N LYS A 614 -62.55 -29.41 -21.15
CA LYS A 614 -62.64 -29.86 -22.56
C LYS A 614 -63.06 -31.33 -22.68
N LYS A 615 -62.59 -32.21 -21.80
CA LYS A 615 -63.00 -33.63 -21.74
C LYS A 615 -64.47 -33.78 -21.38
N ASN A 616 -64.95 -33.02 -20.40
CA ASN A 616 -66.37 -33.00 -20.02
C ASN A 616 -67.24 -32.43 -21.13
N ASP A 617 -66.81 -31.36 -21.80
CA ASP A 617 -67.51 -30.79 -22.96
C ASP A 617 -67.59 -31.80 -24.13
N ALA A 618 -66.52 -32.57 -24.37
CA ALA A 618 -66.50 -33.62 -25.40
C ALA A 618 -67.41 -34.81 -25.03
N THR A 619 -67.39 -35.26 -23.77
CA THR A 619 -68.27 -36.33 -23.26
C THR A 619 -69.74 -35.91 -23.32
N ALA A 620 -70.05 -34.66 -22.95
CA ALA A 620 -71.41 -34.11 -23.03
C ALA A 620 -71.94 -34.08 -24.48
N LYS A 621 -71.10 -33.72 -25.46
CA LYS A 621 -71.47 -33.77 -26.89
C LYS A 621 -71.77 -35.19 -27.37
N ILE A 622 -71.08 -36.20 -26.83
CA ILE A 622 -71.35 -37.61 -27.17
C ILE A 622 -72.63 -38.10 -26.54
N ASN A 623 -72.85 -37.84 -25.25
CA ASN A 623 -74.09 -38.23 -24.60
C ASN A 623 -75.28 -37.63 -25.35
N HIS A 624 -75.21 -36.35 -25.71
CA HIS A 624 -76.23 -35.70 -26.52
C HIS A 624 -76.38 -36.32 -27.93
N ALA A 625 -75.28 -36.72 -28.59
CA ALA A 625 -75.34 -37.41 -29.88
C ALA A 625 -75.92 -38.84 -29.76
N GLN A 626 -75.62 -39.54 -28.66
CA GLN A 626 -76.10 -40.87 -28.33
C GLN A 626 -77.61 -40.83 -28.00
N ASP A 627 -78.05 -39.84 -27.21
CA ASP A 627 -79.46 -39.59 -26.90
C ASP A 627 -80.27 -39.32 -28.17
N LYS A 628 -79.73 -38.50 -29.09
CA LYS A 628 -80.36 -38.27 -30.41
C LYS A 628 -80.42 -39.55 -31.25
N LEU A 629 -79.37 -40.36 -31.22
CA LEU A 629 -79.36 -41.64 -31.92
C LEU A 629 -80.45 -42.58 -31.38
N ASP A 630 -80.58 -42.68 -30.06
CA ASP A 630 -81.57 -43.54 -29.41
C ASP A 630 -83.01 -43.05 -29.67
N GLN A 631 -83.23 -41.73 -29.68
CA GLN A 631 -84.52 -41.15 -30.10
C GLN A 631 -84.89 -41.52 -31.54
N GLU A 632 -83.95 -41.49 -32.48
CA GLU A 632 -84.22 -41.89 -33.86
C GLU A 632 -84.41 -43.41 -34.01
N LYS A 633 -83.69 -44.23 -33.24
CA LYS A 633 -83.92 -45.70 -33.18
C LYS A 633 -85.34 -46.02 -32.70
N ASP A 634 -85.80 -45.32 -31.67
CA ASP A 634 -87.15 -45.51 -31.14
C ASP A 634 -88.23 -45.05 -32.12
N LYS A 635 -88.01 -43.98 -32.89
CA LYS A 635 -88.91 -43.60 -34.00
C LYS A 635 -88.99 -44.69 -35.07
N VAL A 636 -87.85 -45.25 -35.47
CA VAL A 636 -87.81 -46.36 -36.45
C VAL A 636 -88.50 -47.61 -35.92
N ARG A 637 -88.32 -47.96 -34.63
CA ARG A 637 -89.04 -49.06 -33.97
C ARG A 637 -90.55 -48.85 -33.99
N LYS A 638 -91.03 -47.69 -33.52
CA LYS A 638 -92.46 -47.34 -33.54
C LYS A 638 -93.06 -47.39 -34.96
N LEU A 639 -92.32 -46.92 -35.97
CA LEU A 639 -92.75 -46.98 -37.37
C LEU A 639 -92.78 -48.43 -37.90
N ASN A 640 -91.85 -49.29 -37.49
CA ASN A 640 -91.89 -50.71 -37.83
C ASN A 640 -93.11 -51.41 -37.24
N ASP A 641 -93.43 -51.14 -35.97
CA ASP A 641 -94.60 -51.69 -35.31
C ASP A 641 -95.89 -51.22 -36.00
N GLN A 642 -95.98 -49.93 -36.34
CA GLN A 642 -97.11 -49.38 -37.10
C GLN A 642 -97.25 -49.95 -38.51
N ILE A 643 -96.15 -50.23 -39.21
CA ILE A 643 -96.18 -50.90 -40.52
C ILE A 643 -96.68 -52.33 -40.37
N LYS A 644 -96.21 -53.07 -39.37
CA LYS A 644 -96.61 -54.44 -39.10
C LYS A 644 -98.11 -54.53 -38.76
N ASP A 645 -98.60 -53.63 -37.91
CA ASP A 645 -100.02 -53.54 -37.56
C ASP A 645 -100.88 -53.19 -38.79
N ALA A 646 -100.41 -52.28 -39.64
CA ALA A 646 -101.10 -51.90 -40.87
C ALA A 646 -101.12 -53.03 -41.92
N GLU A 647 -100.03 -53.80 -42.04
CA GLU A 647 -99.95 -54.98 -42.91
C GLU A 647 -100.84 -56.12 -42.40
N GLU A 648 -100.93 -56.31 -41.07
CA GLU A 648 -101.80 -57.32 -40.47
C GLU A 648 -103.29 -56.96 -40.59
N ASP A 649 -103.67 -55.71 -40.38
CA ASP A 649 -105.04 -55.21 -40.60
C ASP A 649 -105.45 -55.29 -42.08
N MET A 650 -104.51 -55.02 -43.00
CA MET A 650 -104.72 -55.22 -44.43
C MET A 650 -104.94 -56.71 -44.76
N ARG A 651 -104.15 -57.62 -44.17
CA ARG A 651 -104.31 -59.07 -44.37
C ARG A 651 -105.69 -59.56 -43.91
N LYS A 652 -106.13 -59.16 -42.71
CA LYS A 652 -107.45 -59.51 -42.15
C LYS A 652 -108.61 -59.01 -43.01
N LYS A 653 -108.48 -57.82 -43.63
CA LYS A 653 -109.52 -57.25 -44.52
C LYS A 653 -109.57 -57.90 -45.91
N MET A 654 -108.46 -58.47 -46.38
CA MET A 654 -108.38 -59.13 -47.70
C MET A 654 -108.85 -60.59 -47.68
N GLU A 655 -108.78 -61.26 -46.52
CA GLU A 655 -109.17 -62.67 -46.34
C GLU A 655 -110.63 -62.98 -46.73
N PRO A 656 -111.66 -62.24 -46.27
CA PRO A 656 -113.05 -62.48 -46.67
C PRO A 656 -113.29 -62.14 -48.16
N LEU A 657 -112.51 -61.22 -48.72
CA LEU A 657 -112.61 -60.83 -50.13
C LEU A 657 -112.10 -61.92 -51.06
N ASN A 658 -110.96 -62.53 -50.73
CA ASN A 658 -110.39 -63.64 -51.47
C ASN A 658 -111.30 -64.87 -51.42
N HIS A 659 -111.93 -65.13 -50.26
CA HIS A 659 -112.90 -66.22 -50.12
C HIS A 659 -114.19 -65.98 -50.93
N ALA A 660 -114.69 -64.74 -50.98
CA ALA A 660 -115.83 -64.38 -51.82
C ALA A 660 -115.51 -64.48 -53.32
N LEU A 661 -114.29 -64.08 -53.72
CA LEU A 661 -113.83 -64.16 -55.10
C LEU A 661 -113.69 -65.64 -55.56
N SER A 662 -113.14 -66.52 -54.71
CA SER A 662 -112.99 -67.95 -55.05
C SER A 662 -114.36 -68.61 -55.24
N LYS A 663 -115.32 -68.35 -54.35
CA LYS A 663 -116.70 -68.84 -54.47
C LYS A 663 -117.40 -68.33 -55.73
N ALA A 664 -117.19 -67.07 -56.10
CA ALA A 664 -117.77 -66.51 -57.34
C ALA A 664 -117.18 -67.18 -58.60
N ILE A 665 -115.87 -67.48 -58.60
CA ILE A 665 -115.18 -68.19 -59.69
C ILE A 665 -115.70 -69.63 -59.81
N GLU A 666 -115.80 -70.36 -58.69
CA GLU A 666 -116.34 -71.73 -58.65
C GLU A 666 -117.78 -71.79 -59.17
N ASN A 667 -118.64 -70.88 -58.73
CA ASN A 667 -120.04 -70.84 -59.15
C ASN A 667 -120.18 -70.50 -60.65
N LEU A 668 -119.33 -69.61 -61.18
CA LEU A 668 -119.30 -69.33 -62.60
C LEU A 668 -118.85 -70.55 -63.43
N ASN A 669 -117.83 -71.27 -62.97
CA ASN A 669 -117.34 -72.47 -63.65
C ASN A 669 -118.40 -73.58 -63.68
N HIS A 670 -119.09 -73.80 -62.55
CA HIS A 670 -120.21 -74.74 -62.48
C HIS A 670 -121.36 -74.35 -63.44
N LEU A 671 -121.69 -73.05 -63.57
CA LEU A 671 -122.69 -72.58 -64.52
C LEU A 671 -122.25 -72.73 -65.99
N LYS A 672 -120.95 -72.56 -66.30
CA LYS A 672 -120.39 -72.82 -67.64
C LYS A 672 -120.54 -74.29 -68.04
N GLU A 673 -120.21 -75.21 -67.13
CA GLU A 673 -120.37 -76.65 -67.39
C GLU A 673 -121.84 -77.03 -67.57
N LYS A 674 -122.73 -76.50 -66.74
CA LYS A 674 -124.17 -76.74 -66.84
C LYS A 674 -124.77 -76.17 -68.12
N GLU A 675 -124.31 -74.99 -68.57
CA GLU A 675 -124.72 -74.41 -69.87
C GLU A 675 -124.26 -75.30 -71.02
N LYS A 676 -123.02 -75.78 -70.98
CA LYS A 676 -122.47 -76.70 -71.99
C LYS A 676 -123.30 -77.99 -72.07
N LYS A 677 -123.63 -78.58 -70.93
CA LYS A 677 -124.45 -79.80 -70.85
C LYS A 677 -125.87 -79.60 -71.40
N THR A 678 -126.55 -78.53 -70.97
CA THR A 678 -127.90 -78.20 -71.47
C THR A 678 -127.90 -77.81 -72.95
N TRP A 679 -126.83 -77.22 -73.47
CA TRP A 679 -126.67 -76.93 -74.90
C TRP A 679 -126.52 -78.21 -75.75
N GLU A 680 -125.74 -79.17 -75.26
CA GLU A 680 -125.59 -80.50 -75.87
C GLU A 680 -126.92 -81.26 -75.90
N GLU A 681 -127.65 -81.24 -74.78
CA GLU A 681 -129.00 -81.84 -74.66
C GLU A 681 -130.00 -81.17 -75.60
N TYR A 682 -130.02 -79.84 -75.68
CA TYR A 682 -130.83 -79.09 -76.65
C TYR A 682 -130.45 -79.43 -78.10
N LYS A 683 -129.16 -79.52 -78.44
CA LYS A 683 -128.71 -79.90 -79.79
C LYS A 683 -129.22 -81.28 -80.18
N LYS A 684 -129.21 -82.26 -79.26
CA LYS A 684 -129.76 -83.59 -79.49
C LYS A 684 -131.30 -83.55 -79.64
N ALA A 685 -131.99 -82.73 -78.85
CA ALA A 685 -133.45 -82.58 -78.89
C ALA A 685 -133.97 -81.80 -80.12
N LYS A 686 -133.13 -81.00 -80.79
CA LYS A 686 -133.51 -80.14 -81.93
C LYS A 686 -134.11 -80.91 -83.13
N LYS A 687 -133.87 -82.22 -83.24
CA LYS A 687 -134.51 -83.09 -84.26
C LYS A 687 -135.99 -83.39 -83.98
N ILE A 688 -136.53 -83.09 -82.78
CA ILE A 688 -137.88 -83.52 -82.34
C ILE A 688 -138.77 -82.33 -81.88
N LYS A 689 -138.36 -81.08 -82.11
CA LYS A 689 -139.14 -79.85 -81.77
C LYS A 689 -139.76 -79.84 -80.36
N LYS A 690 -138.94 -80.07 -79.32
CA LYS A 690 -139.38 -79.87 -77.92
C LYS A 690 -138.94 -78.50 -77.38
N PRO A 691 -139.86 -77.62 -76.92
CA PRO A 691 -139.53 -76.27 -76.43
C PRO A 691 -138.84 -76.22 -75.06
N LYS A 692 -138.95 -77.29 -74.25
CA LYS A 692 -138.52 -77.31 -72.85
C LYS A 692 -137.00 -77.24 -72.68
N GLU A 693 -136.25 -77.97 -73.51
CA GLU A 693 -134.79 -78.03 -73.43
C GLU A 693 -134.14 -76.68 -73.83
N TRP A 694 -134.76 -75.93 -74.74
CA TRP A 694 -134.30 -74.58 -75.09
C TRP A 694 -134.51 -73.59 -73.93
N ALA A 695 -135.68 -73.65 -73.27
CA ALA A 695 -135.97 -72.81 -72.12
C ALA A 695 -135.01 -73.08 -70.96
N GLU A 696 -134.66 -74.34 -70.71
CA GLU A 696 -133.66 -74.72 -69.70
C GLU A 696 -132.26 -74.20 -70.05
N HIS A 697 -131.81 -74.34 -71.31
CA HIS A 697 -130.53 -73.77 -71.75
C HIS A 697 -130.50 -72.24 -71.65
N ALA A 698 -131.57 -71.56 -72.10
CA ALA A 698 -131.68 -70.10 -72.02
C ALA A 698 -131.64 -69.61 -70.56
N ALA A 699 -132.31 -70.31 -69.64
CA ALA A 699 -132.28 -70.01 -68.22
C ALA A 699 -130.87 -70.19 -67.61
N VAL A 700 -130.15 -71.26 -67.96
CA VAL A 700 -128.78 -71.49 -67.47
C VAL A 700 -127.79 -70.47 -68.05
N LYS A 701 -127.90 -70.15 -69.34
CA LYS A 701 -127.10 -69.12 -70.01
C LYS A 701 -127.30 -67.74 -69.37
N THR A 702 -128.54 -67.40 -69.05
CA THR A 702 -128.86 -66.13 -68.38
C THR A 702 -128.25 -66.07 -66.97
N LYS A 703 -128.34 -67.17 -66.21
CA LYS A 703 -127.69 -67.30 -64.90
C LYS A 703 -126.17 -67.20 -64.98
N ARG A 704 -125.53 -67.78 -66.01
CA ARG A 704 -124.08 -67.66 -66.23
C ARG A 704 -123.67 -66.22 -66.52
N VAL A 705 -124.39 -65.52 -67.41
CA VAL A 705 -124.08 -64.11 -67.74
C VAL A 705 -124.22 -63.20 -66.52
N ALA A 706 -125.25 -63.43 -65.69
CA ALA A 706 -125.40 -62.73 -64.41
C ALA A 706 -124.24 -63.01 -63.44
N ALA A 707 -123.86 -64.28 -63.27
CA ALA A 707 -122.74 -64.68 -62.42
C ALA A 707 -121.39 -64.10 -62.92
N GLN A 708 -121.18 -64.00 -64.24
CA GLN A 708 -119.97 -63.43 -64.81
C GLN A 708 -119.86 -61.93 -64.50
N LYS A 709 -120.95 -61.18 -64.62
CA LYS A 709 -120.98 -59.74 -64.26
C LYS A 709 -120.75 -59.52 -62.76
N VAL A 710 -121.27 -60.40 -61.91
CA VAL A 710 -121.00 -60.36 -60.45
C VAL A 710 -119.53 -60.62 -60.14
N MET A 711 -118.88 -61.56 -60.85
CA MET A 711 -117.45 -61.84 -60.69
C MET A 711 -116.56 -60.67 -61.16
N GLU A 712 -116.87 -60.06 -62.31
CA GLU A 712 -116.16 -58.87 -62.81
C GLU A 712 -116.31 -57.67 -61.85
N ALA A 713 -117.49 -57.48 -61.24
CA ALA A 713 -117.71 -56.46 -60.23
C ALA A 713 -116.96 -56.74 -58.91
N ALA A 714 -116.89 -58.00 -58.48
CA ALA A 714 -116.11 -58.42 -57.33
C ALA A 714 -114.60 -58.23 -57.56
N GLN A 715 -114.09 -58.54 -58.75
CA GLN A 715 -112.68 -58.38 -59.12
C GLN A 715 -112.28 -56.91 -59.25
N LYS A 716 -113.16 -56.05 -59.79
CA LYS A 716 -112.98 -54.59 -59.75
C LYS A 716 -112.98 -54.03 -58.32
N SER A 717 -113.84 -54.55 -57.44
CA SER A 717 -113.90 -54.13 -56.02
C SER A 717 -112.65 -54.54 -55.24
N ALA A 718 -112.09 -55.72 -55.51
CA ALA A 718 -110.82 -56.18 -54.94
C ALA A 718 -109.63 -55.30 -55.38
N ASN A 719 -109.54 -54.97 -56.66
CA ASN A 719 -108.50 -54.07 -57.17
C ASN A 719 -108.65 -52.64 -56.63
N PHE A 720 -109.87 -52.15 -56.42
CA PHE A 720 -110.11 -50.82 -55.84
C PHE A 720 -109.75 -50.74 -54.34
N MET A 721 -109.95 -51.83 -53.59
CA MET A 721 -109.52 -51.92 -52.18
C MET A 721 -108.00 -51.99 -52.01
N MET A 722 -107.28 -52.68 -52.89
CA MET A 722 -105.80 -52.64 -52.89
C MET A 722 -105.26 -51.22 -53.09
N VAL A 723 -105.89 -50.39 -53.92
CA VAL A 723 -105.46 -49.00 -54.17
C VAL A 723 -105.81 -48.05 -53.01
N LYS A 724 -106.93 -48.26 -52.29
CA LYS A 724 -107.33 -47.43 -51.14
C LYS A 724 -106.68 -47.80 -49.80
N LEU A 725 -106.23 -49.03 -49.60
CA LEU A 725 -105.53 -49.47 -48.38
C LEU A 725 -103.99 -49.24 -48.44
N ASN A 726 -103.42 -49.03 -49.63
CA ASN A 726 -101.99 -48.80 -49.86
C ASN A 726 -101.40 -47.44 -49.35
N PRO A 727 -102.14 -46.31 -49.26
CA PRO A 727 -101.55 -45.02 -48.88
C PRO A 727 -100.98 -44.99 -47.46
N LYS A 728 -101.58 -45.75 -46.52
CA LYS A 728 -101.12 -45.79 -45.12
C LYS A 728 -99.83 -46.60 -44.99
N VAL A 729 -99.74 -47.76 -45.65
CA VAL A 729 -98.53 -48.59 -45.65
C VAL A 729 -97.39 -47.92 -46.42
N VAL A 730 -97.67 -47.29 -47.57
CA VAL A 730 -96.68 -46.50 -48.32
C VAL A 730 -96.26 -45.26 -47.54
N GLY A 731 -97.19 -44.54 -46.92
CA GLY A 731 -96.89 -43.38 -46.07
C GLY A 731 -96.01 -43.74 -44.87
N LEU A 732 -96.30 -44.87 -44.20
CA LEU A 732 -95.49 -45.37 -43.10
C LEU A 732 -94.13 -45.91 -43.56
N LYS A 733 -94.03 -46.58 -44.73
CA LYS A 733 -92.76 -47.01 -45.33
C LYS A 733 -91.89 -45.82 -45.75
N THR A 734 -92.49 -44.77 -46.30
CA THR A 734 -91.79 -43.52 -46.60
C THR A 734 -91.32 -42.82 -45.33
N ALA A 735 -92.18 -42.69 -44.31
CA ALA A 735 -91.80 -42.14 -43.01
C ALA A 735 -90.68 -42.95 -42.33
N LYS A 736 -90.72 -44.30 -42.44
CA LYS A 736 -89.65 -45.19 -42.00
C LYS A 736 -88.35 -44.95 -42.77
N ASN A 737 -88.39 -44.81 -44.10
CA ASN A 737 -87.20 -44.54 -44.89
C ASN A 737 -86.60 -43.16 -44.55
N THR A 738 -87.43 -42.15 -44.31
CA THR A 738 -86.97 -40.84 -43.82
C THR A 738 -86.36 -40.94 -42.42
N ALA A 739 -86.98 -41.70 -41.50
CA ALA A 739 -86.44 -41.94 -40.16
C ALA A 739 -85.15 -42.78 -40.20
N LEU A 740 -85.01 -43.73 -41.13
CA LEU A 740 -83.78 -44.48 -41.37
C LEU A 740 -82.66 -43.58 -41.91
N LEU A 741 -82.96 -42.65 -42.81
CA LEU A 741 -81.98 -41.66 -43.27
C LEU A 741 -81.54 -40.73 -42.12
N ALA A 742 -82.48 -40.28 -41.29
CA ALA A 742 -82.17 -39.50 -40.09
C ALA A 742 -81.34 -40.30 -39.08
N LEU A 743 -81.63 -41.59 -38.91
CA LEU A 743 -80.86 -42.53 -38.09
C LEU A 743 -79.44 -42.71 -38.64
N THR A 744 -79.27 -42.97 -39.94
CA THR A 744 -77.95 -43.08 -40.58
C THR A 744 -77.14 -41.78 -40.44
N ALA A 745 -77.80 -40.62 -40.54
CA ALA A 745 -77.14 -39.34 -40.33
C ALA A 745 -76.71 -39.14 -38.87
N ALA A 746 -77.53 -39.56 -37.91
CA ALA A 746 -77.20 -39.55 -36.49
C ALA A 746 -76.06 -40.55 -36.14
N GLU A 747 -76.02 -41.72 -36.78
CA GLU A 747 -74.94 -42.70 -36.64
C GLU A 747 -73.61 -42.16 -37.16
N LYS A 748 -73.60 -41.58 -38.37
CA LYS A 748 -72.40 -40.92 -38.93
C LYS A 748 -71.95 -39.73 -38.10
N TYR A 749 -72.88 -38.93 -37.59
CA TYR A 749 -72.55 -37.82 -36.70
C TYR A 749 -71.93 -38.33 -35.40
N LEU A 750 -72.48 -39.37 -34.78
CA LEU A 750 -71.92 -39.99 -33.59
C LEU A 750 -70.55 -40.61 -33.87
N GLU A 751 -70.33 -41.21 -35.04
CA GLU A 751 -69.03 -41.76 -35.46
C GLU A 751 -67.97 -40.65 -35.60
N VAL A 752 -68.31 -39.55 -36.28
CA VAL A 752 -67.42 -38.37 -36.40
C VAL A 752 -67.09 -37.78 -35.03
N VAL A 753 -68.09 -37.66 -34.14
CA VAL A 753 -67.88 -37.15 -32.78
C VAL A 753 -67.06 -38.14 -31.94
N LYS A 754 -67.22 -39.46 -32.13
CA LYS A 754 -66.42 -40.50 -31.45
C LYS A 754 -64.97 -40.56 -31.94
N VAL A 755 -64.72 -40.36 -33.24
CA VAL A 755 -63.35 -40.29 -33.79
C VAL A 755 -62.65 -39.01 -33.30
N ALA A 756 -63.32 -37.85 -33.41
CA ALA A 756 -62.80 -36.60 -32.88
C ALA A 756 -62.58 -36.67 -31.37
N GLN A 757 -63.46 -37.33 -30.63
CA GLN A 757 -63.25 -37.58 -29.20
C GLN A 757 -62.10 -38.54 -28.98
N ARG A 758 -61.97 -39.66 -29.70
CA ARG A 758 -60.85 -40.61 -29.53
C ARG A 758 -59.51 -39.91 -29.74
N GLU A 759 -59.36 -39.10 -30.78
CA GLU A 759 -58.15 -38.27 -30.98
C GLU A 759 -57.96 -37.26 -29.84
N THR A 760 -59.05 -36.62 -29.39
CA THR A 760 -59.00 -35.68 -28.26
C THR A 760 -58.67 -36.39 -26.95
N LEU A 761 -59.14 -37.63 -26.72
CA LEU A 761 -58.99 -38.43 -25.51
C LEU A 761 -57.66 -39.17 -25.48
N GLU A 762 -57.12 -39.55 -26.64
CA GLU A 762 -55.75 -40.06 -26.80
C GLU A 762 -54.74 -38.93 -26.61
N ALA A 763 -54.97 -37.75 -27.20
CA ALA A 763 -54.21 -36.55 -26.88
C ALA A 763 -54.36 -36.17 -25.40
N PHE A 764 -55.56 -36.31 -24.83
CA PHE A 764 -55.82 -36.10 -23.42
C PHE A 764 -55.08 -37.09 -22.55
N GLN A 765 -55.08 -38.37 -22.88
CA GLN A 765 -54.42 -39.42 -22.14
C GLN A 765 -52.90 -39.30 -22.26
N ALA A 766 -52.36 -38.93 -23.42
CA ALA A 766 -50.94 -38.65 -23.57
C ALA A 766 -50.50 -37.44 -22.72
N VAL A 767 -51.29 -36.36 -22.72
CA VAL A 767 -51.03 -35.17 -21.90
C VAL A 767 -51.27 -35.45 -20.43
N ASN A 768 -52.35 -36.14 -20.06
CA ASN A 768 -52.69 -36.49 -18.69
C ASN A 768 -51.72 -37.54 -18.12
N ASP A 769 -51.25 -38.52 -18.88
CA ASP A 769 -50.18 -39.43 -18.45
C ASP A 769 -48.86 -38.68 -18.30
N GLY A 770 -48.59 -37.69 -19.16
CA GLY A 770 -47.47 -36.77 -19.01
C GLY A 770 -47.58 -35.89 -17.75
N ILE A 771 -48.77 -35.40 -17.43
CA ILE A 771 -49.04 -34.57 -16.26
C ILE A 771 -49.14 -35.38 -14.97
N VAL A 772 -49.70 -36.60 -14.99
CA VAL A 772 -49.82 -37.50 -13.83
C VAL A 772 -48.46 -38.10 -13.49
N LYS A 773 -47.68 -38.55 -14.49
CA LYS A 773 -46.25 -38.87 -14.28
C LYS A 773 -45.49 -37.63 -13.81
N GLY A 774 -45.86 -36.44 -14.28
CA GLY A 774 -45.35 -35.16 -13.79
C GLY A 774 -45.76 -34.86 -12.34
N ALA A 775 -46.97 -35.22 -11.91
CA ALA A 775 -47.52 -34.95 -10.57
C ALA A 775 -46.94 -35.88 -9.51
N ASP A 776 -46.75 -37.16 -9.85
CA ASP A 776 -45.96 -38.11 -9.04
C ASP A 776 -44.49 -37.66 -8.96
N PHE A 777 -43.98 -36.97 -9.99
CA PHE A 777 -42.64 -36.38 -9.99
C PHE A 777 -42.53 -35.05 -9.21
N ILE A 778 -43.62 -34.28 -9.14
CA ILE A 778 -43.76 -33.06 -8.31
C ILE A 778 -43.75 -33.45 -6.84
N THR A 779 -44.43 -34.54 -6.47
CA THR A 779 -44.48 -35.05 -5.09
C THR A 779 -43.17 -35.70 -4.65
N SER A 780 -42.35 -36.20 -5.58
CA SER A 780 -41.00 -36.74 -5.29
C SER A 780 -39.86 -35.70 -5.28
N GLY A 781 -40.17 -34.39 -5.37
CA GLY A 781 -39.18 -33.31 -5.20
C GLY A 781 -38.27 -33.02 -6.40
N GLY A 782 -38.61 -33.47 -7.61
CA GLY A 782 -37.68 -33.49 -8.75
C GLY A 782 -38.00 -32.65 -9.98
N LEU A 783 -39.13 -31.91 -10.01
CA LEU A 783 -39.57 -31.27 -11.25
C LEU A 783 -38.60 -30.18 -11.73
N PHE A 784 -38.22 -29.29 -10.82
CA PHE A 784 -37.18 -28.28 -11.00
C PHE A 784 -36.20 -28.33 -9.81
N ASN A 785 -34.91 -28.37 -10.11
CA ASN A 785 -33.84 -28.23 -9.15
C ASN A 785 -32.79 -27.24 -9.66
N LEU A 786 -32.71 -26.07 -9.03
CA LEU A 786 -31.67 -25.08 -9.26
C LEU A 786 -30.36 -25.58 -8.66
N ASN A 787 -29.37 -25.88 -9.50
CA ASN A 787 -28.05 -26.28 -9.03
C ASN A 787 -27.24 -25.07 -8.59
N LYS A 788 -27.29 -24.01 -9.41
CA LYS A 788 -26.49 -22.80 -9.22
C LYS A 788 -27.18 -21.61 -9.88
N ALA A 789 -27.13 -20.46 -9.23
CA ALA A 789 -27.48 -19.19 -9.85
C ALA A 789 -26.37 -18.18 -9.58
N SER A 790 -26.00 -17.45 -10.62
CA SER A 790 -25.04 -16.35 -10.52
C SER A 790 -25.41 -15.22 -11.45
N PHE A 791 -24.99 -14.02 -11.13
CA PHE A 791 -25.10 -12.88 -12.03
C PHE A 791 -23.82 -12.07 -12.00
N GLU A 792 -23.54 -11.40 -13.10
CA GLU A 792 -22.33 -10.61 -13.27
C GLU A 792 -22.65 -9.25 -13.87
N GLY A 793 -21.86 -8.24 -13.49
CA GLY A 793 -22.00 -6.90 -14.04
C GLY A 793 -21.24 -5.84 -13.27
N GLU A 794 -21.39 -4.60 -13.72
CA GLU A 794 -20.83 -3.44 -13.03
C GLU A 794 -21.64 -3.12 -11.77
N ILE A 795 -21.01 -3.13 -10.59
CA ILE A 795 -21.70 -2.92 -9.31
C ILE A 795 -22.49 -1.61 -9.29
N GLY A 796 -21.96 -0.53 -9.88
CA GLY A 796 -22.67 0.75 -9.96
C GLY A 796 -24.01 0.65 -10.68
N LYS A 797 -24.06 -0.08 -11.81
CA LYS A 797 -25.30 -0.32 -12.57
C LYS A 797 -26.25 -1.25 -11.81
N MET A 798 -25.71 -2.32 -11.21
CA MET A 798 -26.51 -3.28 -10.44
C MET A 798 -27.15 -2.61 -9.20
N ALA A 799 -26.39 -1.81 -8.45
CA ALA A 799 -26.88 -1.07 -7.29
C ALA A 799 -27.91 0.01 -7.68
N GLY A 800 -27.78 0.61 -8.86
CA GLY A 800 -28.78 1.52 -9.45
C GLY A 800 -30.13 0.86 -9.72
N GLY A 801 -30.21 -0.47 -9.72
CA GLY A 801 -31.42 -1.23 -10.01
C GLY A 801 -31.64 -1.49 -11.50
N ALA A 802 -30.58 -1.41 -12.31
CA ALA A 802 -30.62 -1.93 -13.67
C ALA A 802 -31.00 -3.43 -13.64
N GLU A 803 -31.70 -3.88 -14.67
CA GLU A 803 -31.87 -5.32 -14.88
C GLU A 803 -30.50 -5.97 -15.09
N ILE A 804 -30.27 -7.05 -14.36
CA ILE A 804 -29.06 -7.86 -14.47
C ILE A 804 -29.35 -9.13 -15.26
N GLU A 805 -28.33 -9.64 -15.94
CA GLU A 805 -28.40 -10.96 -16.55
C GLU A 805 -28.04 -12.01 -15.49
N VAL A 806 -29.04 -12.80 -15.11
CA VAL A 806 -28.91 -13.93 -14.19
C VAL A 806 -28.68 -15.18 -15.00
N GLN A 807 -27.57 -15.86 -14.74
CA GLN A 807 -27.29 -17.19 -15.24
C GLN A 807 -27.76 -18.22 -14.21
N ALA A 808 -28.65 -19.12 -14.62
CA ALA A 808 -29.14 -20.23 -13.82
C ALA A 808 -28.79 -21.57 -14.47
N ASP A 809 -28.13 -22.43 -13.70
CA ASP A 809 -27.94 -23.86 -13.98
C ASP A 809 -28.97 -24.64 -13.17
N PHE A 810 -29.87 -25.33 -13.85
CA PHE A 810 -30.92 -26.10 -13.21
C PHE A 810 -31.22 -27.40 -13.96
N VAL A 811 -31.73 -28.38 -13.22
CA VAL A 811 -32.33 -29.59 -13.77
C VAL A 811 -33.83 -29.37 -13.84
N PHE A 812 -34.41 -29.61 -15.00
CA PHE A 812 -35.85 -29.66 -15.19
C PHE A 812 -36.24 -30.93 -15.95
N LEU A 813 -37.16 -31.73 -15.41
CA LEU A 813 -37.53 -33.05 -15.97
C LEU A 813 -36.30 -33.93 -16.31
N LYS A 814 -35.32 -34.00 -15.40
CA LYS A 814 -34.04 -34.74 -15.56
C LYS A 814 -33.13 -34.24 -16.69
N LYS A 815 -33.45 -33.12 -17.36
CA LYS A 815 -32.57 -32.48 -18.34
C LYS A 815 -31.88 -31.28 -17.68
N HIS A 816 -30.58 -31.15 -17.93
CA HIS A 816 -29.82 -29.98 -17.48
C HIS A 816 -30.04 -28.80 -18.43
N TYR A 817 -30.20 -27.62 -17.85
CA TYR A 817 -30.34 -26.36 -18.55
C TYR A 817 -29.39 -25.33 -17.95
N ASN A 818 -28.77 -24.54 -18.83
CA ASN A 818 -28.02 -23.35 -18.47
C ASN A 818 -28.62 -22.18 -19.24
N LYS A 819 -29.30 -21.27 -18.53
CA LYS A 819 -30.08 -20.19 -19.14
C LYS A 819 -29.73 -18.85 -18.52
N LYS A 820 -29.77 -17.82 -19.36
CA LYS A 820 -29.62 -16.42 -18.98
C LYS A 820 -30.99 -15.73 -19.07
N PHE A 821 -31.34 -14.93 -18.07
CA PHE A 821 -32.56 -14.13 -18.06
C PHE A 821 -32.32 -12.80 -17.37
N LYS A 822 -33.08 -11.78 -17.77
CA LYS A 822 -33.04 -10.46 -17.14
C LYS A 822 -33.92 -10.45 -15.91
N ALA A 823 -33.40 -9.99 -14.77
CA ALA A 823 -34.16 -9.83 -13.56
C ALA A 823 -33.71 -8.61 -12.76
N SER A 824 -34.57 -8.12 -11.88
CA SER A 824 -34.21 -7.08 -10.92
C SER A 824 -33.81 -7.71 -9.59
N ILE A 825 -32.62 -7.37 -9.07
CA ILE A 825 -32.17 -7.79 -7.73
C ILE A 825 -32.97 -7.09 -6.62
N LYS A 826 -33.83 -6.10 -6.92
CA LYS A 826 -34.61 -5.42 -5.87
C LYS A 826 -35.78 -6.26 -5.36
N ASP A 827 -36.21 -7.27 -6.11
CA ASP A 827 -37.41 -8.08 -5.79
C ASP A 827 -37.14 -9.57 -6.07
N PRO A 828 -36.83 -10.38 -5.03
CA PRO A 828 -36.50 -11.80 -5.19
C PRO A 828 -37.72 -12.61 -5.62
N VAL A 829 -38.93 -12.20 -5.22
CA VAL A 829 -40.17 -12.86 -5.61
C VAL A 829 -40.44 -12.64 -7.08
N LYS A 830 -40.23 -11.42 -7.58
CA LYS A 830 -40.30 -11.13 -9.01
C LYS A 830 -39.23 -11.89 -9.78
N MET A 831 -37.99 -11.94 -9.30
CA MET A 831 -36.92 -12.75 -9.90
C MET A 831 -37.29 -14.24 -10.00
N ALA A 832 -37.88 -14.82 -8.94
CA ALA A 832 -38.39 -16.19 -8.94
C ALA A 832 -39.52 -16.40 -9.95
N LYS A 833 -40.47 -15.46 -10.01
CA LYS A 833 -41.58 -15.49 -10.97
C LYS A 833 -41.09 -15.35 -12.41
N ASP A 834 -40.14 -14.47 -12.67
CA ASP A 834 -39.57 -14.25 -14.00
C ASP A 834 -38.80 -15.50 -14.46
N LEU A 835 -38.03 -16.14 -13.57
CA LEU A 835 -37.40 -17.43 -13.85
C LEU A 835 -38.43 -18.52 -14.12
N ALA A 836 -39.44 -18.68 -13.25
CA ALA A 836 -40.50 -19.68 -13.42
C ALA A 836 -41.28 -19.47 -14.73
N LYS A 837 -41.61 -18.21 -15.05
CA LYS A 837 -42.27 -17.82 -16.30
C LYS A 837 -41.40 -18.16 -17.50
N LYS A 838 -40.10 -17.86 -17.46
CA LYS A 838 -39.18 -18.14 -18.56
C LYS A 838 -39.00 -19.64 -18.78
N ILE A 839 -38.87 -20.41 -17.70
CA ILE A 839 -38.86 -21.87 -17.73
C ILE A 839 -40.15 -22.38 -18.37
N PHE A 840 -41.31 -21.92 -17.88
CA PHE A 840 -42.60 -22.33 -18.39
C PHE A 840 -42.79 -21.99 -19.88
N GLU A 841 -42.38 -20.79 -20.34
CA GLU A 841 -42.41 -20.41 -21.75
C GLU A 841 -41.55 -21.36 -22.61
N ASP A 842 -40.32 -21.65 -22.19
CA ASP A 842 -39.40 -22.56 -22.91
C ASP A 842 -39.91 -24.02 -22.99
N ILE A 843 -40.82 -24.40 -22.08
CA ILE A 843 -41.41 -25.75 -21.99
C ILE A 843 -42.77 -25.81 -22.67
N LYS A 844 -43.54 -24.73 -22.63
CA LYS A 844 -44.90 -24.67 -23.15
C LYS A 844 -44.95 -25.15 -24.60
N ASP A 845 -43.99 -24.74 -25.42
CA ASP A 845 -43.90 -25.13 -26.84
C ASP A 845 -43.37 -26.57 -27.06
N LYS A 846 -42.93 -27.25 -26.00
CA LYS A 846 -42.49 -28.65 -26.02
C LYS A 846 -43.53 -29.61 -25.43
N ILE A 847 -44.47 -29.10 -24.64
CA ILE A 847 -45.58 -29.86 -24.04
C ILE A 847 -46.86 -29.73 -24.88
N LEU A 848 -47.14 -28.55 -25.44
CA LEU A 848 -48.20 -28.32 -26.43
C LEU A 848 -47.70 -28.71 -27.82
#